data_AF-A0A938T6Q9-F1
#
_entry.id   AF-A0A938T6Q9-F1
#
_cell.length_a   1.000
_cell.length_b   1.000
_cell.length_c   1.000
_cell.angle_alpha   90.00
_cell.angle_beta   90.00
_cell.angle_gamma   90.00
#
_symmetry.space_group_name_H-M   'P 1'
#
loop_
_entity.id
_entity.type
_entity.pdbx_description
1 polymer ?
#
loop_
_entity_poly.entity_id
_entity_poly.type
_entity_poly.pdbx_seq_one_letter_code
_entity_poly.pdbx_strand_id
1 'polypeptide(L)'
;MDILSRCQPPTEGSGQVTGLVVGYVQSGKTMSFTTVAALARDNKYRLVIIIAGTSVYLLEQSRWRLLNDLRLNDRMQRRPWRHVPNPSVADNNHRLIRDILAEWDDPDVPPSERRTVLITVMKQHGYLQNLIAVLQSLDLARVPTLIIDDEGDQAGLNTLVRRGGRSTTYRRLLECKRVIPHHSYLQYTATPQAPLLINIIDVLSPTFAEVITPGEGYTGGREFFIEDPNLVRLIPTGEIPSQTNQLNGPPASLLQAIRLFLLGATAHIVTNDPSPNRSMMVHPSRLVFRHGQYHDWVSRAIDEWKRILGFAPNDPARADLLDFFRRDYEDLRTTEASLPAFDLLVPRLRHSLLRTNVRPINRTPSGLVPINWNDAPYWILVGGQALDRGFTVEGLTVTYMPRGTGLGIADTIQQRARFFGYKRGYQGLCRIFLEASVNDAFREYVVHEEDIRSQLVEHRATGRPLSEWRRQFFLTRNLRPTRDAVIDINYNRAIFGTRWVYPEGPHDSLEAIEANRSVFQSFRQLVNFAEHDGLDRRATSHRNLLAKAVRLSLVHSELLTRLRVRRPEDSQLIAGLLRLIQFYLFDHADDVCTVFLMSGGHPIRRAYENDKIKELFQGVQYDALGETYPGDRALRDETKTTVQLRYLTLGELNQPPIAENVPHVAVWVPANVAKDMVQQRQGG
;
A
#
# COMPACT_ATOMS: atom_id res chain seq x y z
N MET A 1 -17.52 12.50 -9.12
CA MET A 1 -18.37 12.12 -10.27
C MET A 1 -17.85 10.84 -10.92
N ASP A 2 -16.53 10.71 -11.06
CA ASP A 2 -15.85 9.59 -11.74
C ASP A 2 -16.21 8.18 -11.25
N ILE A 3 -16.34 7.97 -9.93
CA ILE A 3 -16.66 6.63 -9.40
C ILE A 3 -18.07 6.20 -9.82
N LEU A 4 -19.06 7.11 -9.70
CA LEU A 4 -20.45 6.79 -10.01
C LEU A 4 -20.67 6.62 -11.52
N SER A 5 -19.96 7.36 -12.37
CA SER A 5 -20.09 7.21 -13.83
C SER A 5 -19.60 5.86 -14.36
N ARG A 6 -18.86 5.10 -13.54
CA ARG A 6 -18.42 3.72 -13.84
C ARG A 6 -19.32 2.66 -13.23
N CYS A 7 -20.29 3.06 -12.42
CA CYS A 7 -21.29 2.16 -11.84
C CYS A 7 -22.36 1.80 -12.90
N GLN A 8 -23.06 0.70 -12.68
CA GLN A 8 -24.20 0.27 -13.48
C GLN A 8 -25.28 1.37 -13.49
N PRO A 9 -25.61 1.98 -14.65
CA PRO A 9 -26.56 3.08 -14.70
C PRO A 9 -27.97 2.65 -14.26
N PRO A 10 -28.64 3.43 -13.40
CA PRO A 10 -29.95 3.08 -12.84
C PRO A 10 -31.11 3.13 -13.83
N THR A 11 -30.88 3.67 -15.03
CA THR A 11 -31.87 3.76 -16.12
C THR A 11 -31.72 2.65 -17.16
N GLU A 12 -30.68 1.83 -17.06
CA GLU A 12 -30.43 0.71 -17.98
C GLU A 12 -31.08 -0.59 -17.46
N GLY A 13 -31.01 -1.64 -18.27
CA GLY A 13 -31.42 -2.99 -17.85
C GLY A 13 -30.60 -3.52 -16.68
N SER A 14 -31.07 -4.63 -16.09
CA SER A 14 -30.36 -5.30 -15.00
C SER A 14 -28.93 -5.65 -15.42
N GLY A 15 -27.97 -5.35 -14.54
CA GLY A 15 -26.54 -5.45 -14.82
C GLY A 15 -25.75 -5.38 -13.53
N GLN A 16 -24.51 -5.87 -13.58
CA GLN A 16 -23.66 -6.00 -12.39
C GLN A 16 -22.27 -5.48 -12.70
N VAL A 17 -21.77 -4.61 -11.83
CA VAL A 17 -20.42 -4.06 -11.93
C VAL A 17 -19.73 -4.16 -10.57
N THR A 18 -18.47 -4.61 -10.56
CA THR A 18 -17.62 -4.60 -9.37
C THR A 18 -16.49 -3.59 -9.58
N GLY A 19 -16.41 -2.55 -8.75
CA GLY A 19 -15.37 -1.53 -8.79
C GLY A 19 -14.44 -1.61 -7.59
N LEU A 20 -13.18 -1.28 -7.78
CA LEU A 20 -12.21 -1.08 -6.70
C LEU A 20 -11.97 0.42 -6.51
N VAL A 21 -12.02 0.91 -5.28
CA VAL A 21 -11.73 2.28 -4.93
C VAL A 21 -10.59 2.31 -3.91
N VAL A 22 -9.46 2.88 -4.33
CA VAL A 22 -8.19 2.84 -3.60
C VAL A 22 -7.85 4.23 -3.06
N GLY A 23 -7.67 4.36 -1.76
CA GLY A 23 -7.22 5.62 -1.15
C GLY A 23 -6.33 5.36 0.06
N TYR A 24 -5.36 6.25 0.34
CA TYR A 24 -4.43 6.08 1.46
C TYR A 24 -5.14 5.81 2.80
N VAL A 25 -4.43 5.22 3.76
CA VAL A 25 -4.94 5.06 5.13
C VAL A 25 -5.33 6.43 5.70
N GLN A 26 -6.55 6.53 6.25
CA GLN A 26 -7.08 7.78 6.82
C GLN A 26 -7.15 8.99 5.85
N SER A 27 -7.20 8.76 4.54
CA SER A 27 -7.35 9.81 3.51
C SER A 27 -8.74 10.44 3.38
N GLY A 28 -9.75 9.87 4.05
CA GLY A 28 -11.15 10.30 3.87
C GLY A 28 -11.99 9.40 2.95
N LYS A 29 -11.65 8.10 2.84
CA LYS A 29 -12.47 7.11 2.12
C LYS A 29 -13.94 7.10 2.53
N THR A 30 -14.23 7.25 3.82
CA THR A 30 -15.61 7.38 4.34
C THR A 30 -16.34 8.54 3.71
N MET A 31 -15.74 9.73 3.69
CA MET A 31 -16.31 10.90 3.03
C MET A 31 -16.52 10.66 1.52
N SER A 32 -15.58 9.98 0.86
CA SER A 32 -15.74 9.62 -0.55
C SER A 32 -16.96 8.73 -0.80
N PHE A 33 -17.12 7.62 -0.06
CA PHE A 33 -18.27 6.76 -0.28
C PHE A 33 -19.59 7.40 0.16
N THR A 34 -19.57 8.29 1.16
CA THR A 34 -20.74 9.09 1.53
C THR A 34 -21.15 10.00 0.37
N THR A 35 -20.19 10.66 -0.27
CA THR A 35 -20.44 11.48 -1.46
C THR A 35 -20.95 10.64 -2.62
N VAL A 36 -20.40 9.45 -2.85
CA VAL A 36 -20.91 8.53 -3.90
C VAL A 36 -22.33 8.08 -3.58
N ALA A 37 -22.67 7.78 -2.32
CA ALA A 37 -24.03 7.45 -1.92
C ALA A 37 -24.99 8.62 -2.17
N ALA A 38 -24.62 9.85 -1.79
CA ALA A 38 -25.40 11.06 -2.07
C ALA A 38 -25.67 11.25 -3.57
N LEU A 39 -24.61 11.18 -4.38
CA LEU A 39 -24.74 11.26 -5.84
C LEU A 39 -25.59 10.11 -6.40
N ALA A 40 -25.45 8.90 -5.89
CA ALA A 40 -26.25 7.76 -6.34
C ALA A 40 -27.74 8.00 -6.09
N ARG A 41 -28.12 8.49 -4.90
CA ARG A 41 -29.51 8.90 -4.65
C ARG A 41 -29.99 9.91 -5.69
N ASP A 42 -29.22 10.98 -5.90
CA ASP A 42 -29.61 12.05 -6.82
C ASP A 42 -29.71 11.56 -8.27
N ASN A 43 -29.04 10.44 -8.58
CA ASN A 43 -29.12 9.73 -9.85
C ASN A 43 -30.10 8.54 -9.83
N LYS A 44 -31.11 8.54 -8.94
CA LYS A 44 -32.21 7.55 -8.90
C LYS A 44 -31.83 6.14 -8.43
N TYR A 45 -30.71 5.97 -7.74
CA TYR A 45 -30.51 4.74 -6.96
C TYR A 45 -31.48 4.72 -5.78
N ARG A 46 -32.28 3.66 -5.72
CA ARG A 46 -33.38 3.52 -4.76
C ARG A 46 -32.92 2.85 -3.47
N LEU A 47 -31.85 2.07 -3.55
CA LEU A 47 -31.26 1.33 -2.43
C LEU A 47 -29.74 1.54 -2.38
N VAL A 48 -29.21 1.87 -1.20
CA VAL A 48 -27.78 1.93 -0.93
C VAL A 48 -27.48 1.03 0.27
N ILE A 49 -26.53 0.11 0.13
CA ILE A 49 -26.10 -0.83 1.16
C ILE A 49 -24.63 -0.58 1.48
N ILE A 50 -24.34 -0.21 2.73
CA ILE A 50 -22.98 -0.07 3.26
C ILE A 50 -22.67 -1.29 4.11
N ILE A 51 -21.77 -2.13 3.62
CA ILE A 51 -21.20 -3.26 4.35
C ILE A 51 -19.93 -2.76 5.04
N ALA A 52 -19.96 -2.66 6.36
CA ALA A 52 -18.87 -2.07 7.12
C ALA A 52 -18.56 -2.83 8.40
N GLY A 53 -17.28 -2.86 8.76
CA GLY A 53 -16.80 -3.38 10.04
C GLY A 53 -16.92 -4.89 10.22
N THR A 54 -15.96 -5.48 10.94
CA THR A 54 -16.01 -6.88 11.41
C THR A 54 -16.35 -6.98 12.90
N SER A 55 -16.63 -5.83 13.54
CA SER A 55 -17.05 -5.72 14.93
C SER A 55 -18.10 -4.63 15.05
N VAL A 56 -18.90 -4.68 16.12
CA VAL A 56 -19.95 -3.70 16.40
C VAL A 56 -19.36 -2.29 16.48
N TYR A 57 -18.25 -2.09 17.19
CA TYR A 57 -17.58 -0.79 17.30
C TYR A 57 -17.22 -0.18 15.94
N LEU A 58 -16.64 -0.96 15.03
CA LEU A 58 -16.22 -0.46 13.71
C LEU A 58 -17.44 -0.11 12.85
N LEU A 59 -18.48 -0.94 12.89
CA LEU A 59 -19.74 -0.64 12.20
C LEU A 59 -20.34 0.67 12.74
N GLU A 60 -20.44 0.81 14.06
CA GLU A 60 -21.02 1.98 14.72
C GLU A 60 -20.27 3.26 14.39
N GLN A 61 -18.94 3.19 14.32
CA GLN A 61 -18.10 4.32 13.94
C GLN A 61 -18.35 4.77 12.49
N SER A 62 -18.36 3.82 11.53
CA SER A 62 -18.66 4.14 10.12
C SER A 62 -20.09 4.63 9.94
N ARG A 63 -21.05 4.03 10.67
CA ARG A 63 -22.46 4.42 10.68
C ARG A 63 -22.65 5.84 11.19
N TRP A 64 -22.08 6.18 12.35
CA TRP A 64 -22.23 7.52 12.93
C TRP A 64 -21.68 8.61 12.02
N ARG A 65 -20.50 8.39 11.42
CA ARG A 65 -19.93 9.31 10.41
C ARG A 65 -20.87 9.51 9.23
N LEU A 66 -21.35 8.42 8.65
CA LEU A 66 -22.28 8.44 7.51
C LEU A 66 -23.55 9.22 7.83
N LEU A 67 -24.16 8.99 8.99
CA LEU A 67 -25.39 9.68 9.42
C LEU A 67 -25.16 11.18 9.62
N ASN A 68 -24.01 11.55 10.19
CA ASN A 68 -23.63 12.95 10.42
C ASN A 68 -23.38 13.67 9.10
N ASP A 69 -22.60 13.07 8.20
CA ASP A 69 -22.24 13.65 6.90
C ASP A 69 -23.48 13.83 5.99
N LEU A 70 -24.40 12.86 6.01
CA LEU A 70 -25.69 12.95 5.31
C LEU A 70 -26.74 13.80 6.06
N ARG A 71 -26.39 14.38 7.21
CA ARG A 71 -27.25 15.21 8.06
C ARG A 71 -28.58 14.55 8.45
N LEU A 72 -28.59 13.23 8.62
CA LEU A 72 -29.80 12.45 8.91
C LEU A 72 -30.34 12.65 10.33
N ASN A 73 -29.53 13.24 11.21
CA ASN A 73 -29.92 13.59 12.57
C ASN A 73 -30.60 14.96 12.67
N ASP A 74 -30.58 15.77 11.60
CA ASP A 74 -31.20 17.09 11.58
C ASP A 74 -32.74 16.95 11.53
N ARG A 75 -33.44 17.64 12.43
CA ARG A 75 -34.91 17.59 12.55
C ARG A 75 -35.60 18.56 11.58
N MET A 76 -34.88 19.52 11.02
CA MET A 76 -35.47 20.63 10.25
C MET A 76 -35.52 20.41 8.74
N GLN A 77 -35.02 19.28 8.22
CA GLN A 77 -34.99 19.02 6.77
C GLN A 77 -35.96 17.90 6.37
N ARG A 78 -36.53 18.02 5.16
CA ARG A 78 -37.12 16.87 4.44
C ARG A 78 -36.10 15.73 4.50
N ARG A 79 -36.53 14.49 4.75
CA ARG A 79 -35.62 13.35 4.94
C ARG A 79 -35.48 12.56 3.63
N PRO A 80 -34.49 12.89 2.77
CA PRO A 80 -34.25 12.21 1.50
C PRO A 80 -33.91 10.72 1.64
N TRP A 81 -33.65 10.27 2.86
CA TRP A 81 -33.18 8.94 3.18
C TRP A 81 -34.04 8.29 4.26
N ARG A 82 -34.18 6.97 4.16
CA ARG A 82 -34.55 6.12 5.28
C ARG A 82 -33.37 5.22 5.63
N HIS A 83 -32.76 5.46 6.79
CA HIS A 83 -31.72 4.58 7.32
C HIS A 83 -32.32 3.34 8.02
N VAL A 84 -31.76 2.16 7.72
CA VAL A 84 -32.14 0.87 8.30
C VAL A 84 -30.87 0.09 8.70
N PRO A 85 -30.46 0.12 9.99
CA PRO A 85 -29.26 -0.57 10.44
C PRO A 85 -29.51 -2.05 10.71
N ASN A 86 -28.56 -2.92 10.29
CA ASN A 86 -28.56 -4.37 10.53
C ASN A 86 -29.96 -5.01 10.35
N PRO A 87 -30.57 -4.88 9.15
CA PRO A 87 -31.97 -5.22 8.96
C PRO A 87 -32.26 -6.70 9.20
N SER A 88 -33.45 -6.97 9.73
CA SER A 88 -33.98 -8.30 9.98
C SER A 88 -35.45 -8.40 9.57
N VAL A 89 -35.86 -9.59 9.14
CA VAL A 89 -37.28 -9.88 8.87
C VAL A 89 -38.10 -9.81 10.17
N ALA A 90 -37.52 -10.24 11.30
CA ALA A 90 -38.15 -10.23 12.62
C ALA A 90 -38.56 -8.82 13.07
N ASP A 91 -37.77 -7.81 12.69
CA ASP A 91 -38.01 -6.40 13.00
C ASP A 91 -38.93 -5.72 11.97
N ASN A 92 -39.58 -6.50 11.10
CA ASN A 92 -40.44 -6.03 10.01
C ASN A 92 -39.77 -5.08 9.01
N ASN A 93 -38.43 -5.08 8.92
CA ASN A 93 -37.72 -4.16 8.04
C ASN A 93 -38.05 -4.37 6.56
N HIS A 94 -38.38 -5.60 6.15
CA HIS A 94 -38.80 -5.89 4.78
C HIS A 94 -40.05 -5.10 4.35
N ARG A 95 -41.07 -4.97 5.22
CA ARG A 95 -42.28 -4.20 4.89
C ARG A 95 -41.94 -2.72 4.74
N LEU A 96 -41.20 -2.17 5.71
CA LEU A 96 -40.72 -0.79 5.66
C LEU A 96 -39.96 -0.49 4.37
N ILE A 97 -39.03 -1.36 3.97
CA ILE A 97 -38.23 -1.17 2.76
C ILE A 97 -39.13 -1.25 1.52
N ARG A 98 -40.03 -2.24 1.45
CA ARG A 98 -40.99 -2.37 0.34
C ARG A 98 -41.84 -1.12 0.16
N ASP A 99 -42.39 -0.59 1.25
CA ASP A 99 -43.28 0.57 1.19
C ASP A 99 -42.54 1.82 0.68
N ILE A 100 -41.26 1.98 1.04
CA ILE A 100 -40.41 3.07 0.53
C ILE A 100 -40.03 2.85 -0.92
N LEU A 101 -39.73 1.62 -1.33
CA LEU A 101 -39.44 1.33 -2.73
C LEU A 101 -40.66 1.61 -3.62
N ALA A 102 -41.87 1.36 -3.13
CA ALA A 102 -43.11 1.68 -3.85
C ALA A 102 -43.28 3.20 -4.12
N GLU A 103 -42.77 4.07 -3.25
CA GLU A 103 -42.77 5.54 -3.48
C GLU A 103 -42.06 5.92 -4.79
N TRP A 104 -41.09 5.12 -5.24
CA TRP A 104 -40.36 5.39 -6.48
C TRP A 104 -41.13 5.04 -7.74
N ASP A 105 -42.08 4.11 -7.63
CA ASP A 105 -42.92 3.65 -8.73
C ASP A 105 -44.28 4.37 -8.75
N ASP A 106 -44.63 5.06 -7.65
CA ASP A 106 -45.83 5.88 -7.54
C ASP A 106 -45.68 7.21 -8.31
N PRO A 107 -46.49 7.46 -9.36
CA PRO A 107 -46.46 8.72 -10.10
C PRO A 107 -46.95 9.92 -9.28
N ASP A 108 -47.75 9.70 -8.23
CA ASP A 108 -48.31 10.76 -7.39
C ASP A 108 -47.30 11.27 -6.35
N VAL A 109 -46.22 10.51 -6.11
CA VAL A 109 -45.13 10.93 -5.21
C VAL A 109 -44.09 11.76 -5.98
N PRO A 110 -43.93 13.06 -5.67
CA PRO A 110 -42.97 13.92 -6.35
C PRO A 110 -41.53 13.40 -6.21
N PRO A 111 -40.67 13.54 -7.24
CA PRO A 111 -39.28 13.08 -7.16
C PRO A 111 -38.48 13.61 -5.96
N SER A 112 -38.77 14.84 -5.51
CA SER A 112 -38.15 15.44 -4.33
C SER A 112 -38.54 14.79 -3.00
N GLU A 113 -39.65 14.05 -2.97
CA GLU A 113 -40.19 13.41 -1.78
C GLU A 113 -39.85 11.91 -1.70
N ARG A 114 -39.43 11.31 -2.82
CA ARG A 114 -38.99 9.92 -2.89
C ARG A 114 -37.76 9.70 -2.02
N ARG A 115 -37.84 8.71 -1.14
CA ARG A 115 -36.78 8.39 -0.18
C ARG A 115 -35.91 7.25 -0.67
N THR A 116 -34.59 7.39 -0.58
CA THR A 116 -33.66 6.28 -0.81
C THR A 116 -33.47 5.49 0.47
N VAL A 117 -33.53 4.16 0.37
CA VAL A 117 -33.23 3.28 1.51
C VAL A 117 -31.72 3.19 1.69
N LEU A 118 -31.23 3.50 2.89
CA LEU A 118 -29.83 3.38 3.28
C LEU A 118 -29.67 2.27 4.32
N ILE A 119 -29.04 1.17 3.95
CA ILE A 119 -28.75 0.05 4.84
C ILE A 119 -27.30 0.16 5.31
N THR A 120 -27.07 0.02 6.62
CA THR A 120 -25.71 -0.22 7.16
C THR A 120 -25.69 -1.58 7.84
N VAL A 121 -24.80 -2.47 7.42
CA VAL A 121 -24.77 -3.87 7.90
C VAL A 121 -23.35 -4.33 8.23
N MET A 122 -23.20 -5.12 9.29
CA MET A 122 -21.90 -5.68 9.67
C MET A 122 -21.40 -6.73 8.66
N LYS A 123 -20.11 -6.73 8.34
CA LYS A 123 -19.44 -7.70 7.46
C LYS A 123 -19.20 -9.04 8.16
N GLN A 124 -20.28 -9.66 8.65
CA GLN A 124 -20.28 -10.92 9.38
C GLN A 124 -21.43 -11.80 8.92
N HIS A 125 -21.19 -13.11 8.83
CA HIS A 125 -22.09 -14.05 8.14
C HIS A 125 -23.55 -14.06 8.66
N GLY A 126 -23.80 -13.84 9.95
CA GLY A 126 -25.13 -13.83 10.55
C GLY A 126 -25.89 -12.55 10.19
N TYR A 127 -25.26 -11.39 10.30
CA TYR A 127 -25.86 -10.11 9.89
C TYR A 127 -26.12 -10.06 8.38
N LEU A 128 -25.20 -10.59 7.57
CA LEU A 128 -25.41 -10.71 6.13
C LEU A 128 -26.54 -11.69 5.80
N GLN A 129 -26.70 -12.77 6.56
CA GLN A 129 -27.81 -13.71 6.39
C GLN A 129 -29.17 -13.04 6.70
N ASN A 130 -29.25 -12.22 7.75
CA ASN A 130 -30.45 -11.45 8.05
C ASN A 130 -30.79 -10.46 6.94
N LEU A 131 -29.78 -9.75 6.43
CA LEU A 131 -29.93 -8.87 5.27
C LEU A 131 -30.44 -9.63 4.04
N ILE A 132 -29.84 -10.77 3.71
CA ILE A 132 -30.27 -11.60 2.58
C ILE A 132 -31.73 -12.00 2.71
N ALA A 133 -32.17 -12.45 3.90
CA ALA A 133 -33.56 -12.84 4.14
C ALA A 133 -34.52 -11.66 3.91
N VAL A 134 -34.13 -10.45 4.33
CA VAL A 134 -34.89 -9.22 4.03
C VAL A 134 -34.92 -8.96 2.52
N LEU A 135 -33.79 -8.98 1.83
CA LEU A 135 -33.70 -8.72 0.39
C LEU A 135 -34.49 -9.74 -0.44
N GLN A 136 -34.48 -11.02 -0.07
CA GLN A 136 -35.21 -12.09 -0.75
C GLN A 136 -36.74 -11.94 -0.66
N SER A 137 -37.23 -11.21 0.34
CA SER A 137 -38.66 -10.92 0.51
C SER A 137 -39.14 -9.70 -0.28
N LEU A 138 -38.26 -9.05 -1.04
CA LEU A 138 -38.52 -7.86 -1.83
C LEU A 138 -38.43 -8.20 -3.33
N ASP A 139 -39.20 -7.50 -4.16
CA ASP A 139 -38.95 -7.49 -5.60
C ASP A 139 -37.85 -6.47 -5.92
N LEU A 140 -36.65 -6.97 -6.24
CA LEU A 140 -35.47 -6.17 -6.54
C LEU A 140 -35.08 -6.19 -8.02
N ALA A 141 -35.91 -6.79 -8.89
CA ALA A 141 -35.58 -6.96 -10.31
C ALA A 141 -35.28 -5.62 -11.01
N ARG A 142 -36.01 -4.57 -10.62
CA ARG A 142 -35.92 -3.21 -11.18
C ARG A 142 -35.50 -2.16 -10.14
N VAL A 143 -34.77 -2.58 -9.10
CA VAL A 143 -34.33 -1.68 -8.02
C VAL A 143 -32.83 -1.42 -8.16
N PRO A 144 -32.42 -0.28 -8.76
CA PRO A 144 -31.01 0.08 -8.86
C PRO A 144 -30.39 0.24 -7.47
N THR A 145 -29.37 -0.57 -7.24
CA THR A 145 -28.75 -0.69 -5.92
C THR A 145 -27.26 -0.40 -5.97
N LEU A 146 -26.80 0.45 -5.06
CA LEU A 146 -25.38 0.65 -4.81
C LEU A 146 -24.97 -0.13 -3.56
N ILE A 147 -23.98 -1.01 -3.68
CA ILE A 147 -23.38 -1.74 -2.56
C ILE A 147 -21.96 -1.21 -2.38
N ILE A 148 -21.65 -0.71 -1.19
CA ILE A 148 -20.31 -0.27 -0.80
C ILE A 148 -19.79 -1.24 0.25
N ASP A 149 -18.63 -1.83 -0.05
CA ASP A 149 -17.89 -2.71 0.85
C ASP A 149 -16.68 -1.95 1.41
N ASP A 150 -16.82 -1.49 2.66
CA ASP A 150 -15.74 -0.84 3.40
C ASP A 150 -14.72 -1.89 3.85
N GLU A 151 -13.43 -1.59 3.67
CA GLU A 151 -12.33 -2.53 3.89
C GLU A 151 -12.50 -3.80 3.03
N GLY A 152 -12.64 -3.61 1.72
CA GLY A 152 -12.91 -4.67 0.73
C GLY A 152 -11.88 -5.82 0.70
N ASP A 153 -10.65 -5.57 1.17
CA ASP A 153 -9.59 -6.57 1.35
C ASP A 153 -9.78 -7.47 2.58
N GLN A 154 -10.66 -7.07 3.53
CA GLN A 154 -10.89 -7.74 4.80
C GLN A 154 -12.15 -8.58 4.80
N ALA A 155 -12.08 -9.79 5.38
CA ALA A 155 -13.19 -10.69 5.71
C ALA A 155 -14.11 -11.18 4.56
N GLY A 156 -14.24 -10.42 3.47
CA GLY A 156 -15.13 -10.71 2.35
C GLY A 156 -14.53 -11.67 1.32
N LEU A 157 -13.22 -11.60 1.10
CA LEU A 157 -12.51 -12.48 0.17
C LEU A 157 -12.50 -13.95 0.62
N ASN A 158 -12.45 -14.88 -0.34
CA ASN A 158 -12.55 -16.30 -0.07
C ASN A 158 -11.25 -16.87 0.55
N THR A 159 -11.24 -17.10 1.86
CA THR A 159 -10.10 -17.68 2.58
C THR A 159 -9.96 -19.21 2.47
N LEU A 160 -10.87 -19.88 1.75
CA LEU A 160 -10.86 -21.35 1.57
C LEU A 160 -10.58 -21.76 0.12
N VAL A 161 -10.18 -20.82 -0.75
CA VAL A 161 -10.02 -21.07 -2.19
C VAL A 161 -9.01 -22.18 -2.49
N ARG A 162 -7.86 -22.19 -1.79
CA ARG A 162 -6.83 -23.25 -1.91
C ARG A 162 -7.29 -24.63 -1.45
N ARG A 163 -8.39 -24.70 -0.69
CA ARG A 163 -8.99 -25.95 -0.21
C ARG A 163 -10.19 -26.37 -1.07
N GLY A 164 -10.39 -25.74 -2.24
CA GLY A 164 -11.57 -25.93 -3.09
C GLY A 164 -12.88 -25.47 -2.46
N GLY A 165 -12.82 -24.72 -1.35
CA GLY A 165 -13.97 -24.33 -0.56
C GLY A 165 -14.34 -22.84 -0.69
N ARG A 166 -15.46 -22.47 -0.08
CA ARG A 166 -15.91 -21.07 0.02
C ARG A 166 -16.13 -20.69 1.49
N SER A 167 -15.43 -19.65 1.96
CA SER A 167 -15.62 -19.14 3.33
C SER A 167 -17.08 -18.67 3.55
N THR A 168 -17.58 -18.74 4.79
CA THR A 168 -18.97 -18.41 5.13
C THR A 168 -19.35 -16.98 4.75
N THR A 169 -18.52 -16.00 5.13
CA THR A 169 -18.76 -14.59 4.77
C THR A 169 -18.74 -14.37 3.26
N TYR A 170 -17.77 -14.95 2.54
CA TYR A 170 -17.71 -14.88 1.07
C TYR A 170 -18.98 -15.44 0.42
N ARG A 171 -19.47 -16.62 0.86
CA ARG A 171 -20.73 -17.20 0.37
C ARG A 171 -21.92 -16.25 0.56
N ARG A 172 -22.02 -15.57 1.70
CA ARG A 172 -23.09 -14.60 1.96
C ARG A 172 -22.96 -13.35 1.08
N LEU A 173 -21.76 -12.86 0.81
CA LEU A 173 -21.58 -11.74 -0.13
C LEU A 173 -22.01 -12.12 -1.55
N LEU A 174 -21.64 -13.31 -2.03
CA LEU A 174 -22.10 -13.82 -3.33
C LEU A 174 -23.63 -13.95 -3.38
N GLU A 175 -24.24 -14.46 -2.33
CA GLU A 175 -25.69 -14.59 -2.22
C GLU A 175 -26.38 -13.22 -2.21
N CYS A 176 -25.84 -12.25 -1.47
CA CYS A 176 -26.32 -10.87 -1.45
C CYS A 176 -26.31 -10.25 -2.86
N LYS A 177 -25.18 -10.35 -3.59
CA LYS A 177 -25.06 -9.89 -4.98
C LYS A 177 -26.06 -10.59 -5.92
N ARG A 178 -26.30 -11.88 -5.72
CA ARG A 178 -27.24 -12.67 -6.55
C ARG A 178 -28.70 -12.24 -6.37
N VAL A 179 -29.09 -11.88 -5.15
CA VAL A 179 -30.48 -11.46 -4.84
C VAL A 179 -30.80 -10.08 -5.42
N ILE A 180 -29.79 -9.28 -5.73
CA ILE A 180 -29.94 -7.92 -6.27
C ILE A 180 -29.45 -7.92 -7.73
N PRO A 181 -30.29 -8.20 -8.74
CA PRO A 181 -29.81 -8.41 -10.11
C PRO A 181 -29.25 -7.13 -10.77
N HIS A 182 -29.65 -5.95 -10.30
CA HIS A 182 -29.22 -4.66 -10.82
C HIS A 182 -28.42 -3.89 -9.75
N HIS A 183 -27.10 -4.09 -9.72
CA HIS A 183 -26.25 -3.48 -8.69
C HIS A 183 -24.86 -3.07 -9.16
N SER A 184 -24.29 -2.11 -8.43
CA SER A 184 -22.86 -1.81 -8.44
C SER A 184 -22.26 -2.16 -7.09
N TYR A 185 -21.15 -2.90 -7.07
CA TYR A 185 -20.43 -3.30 -5.86
C TYR A 185 -19.08 -2.59 -5.81
N LEU A 186 -18.91 -1.61 -4.93
CA LEU A 186 -17.69 -0.83 -4.78
C LEU A 186 -16.89 -1.29 -3.57
N GLN A 187 -15.68 -1.81 -3.79
CA GLN A 187 -14.73 -2.18 -2.75
C GLN A 187 -13.87 -0.97 -2.39
N TYR A 188 -14.06 -0.41 -1.20
CA TYR A 188 -13.20 0.65 -0.67
C TYR A 188 -12.07 0.03 0.16
N THR A 189 -10.82 0.40 -0.12
CA THR A 189 -9.68 -0.08 0.67
C THR A 189 -8.46 0.85 0.59
N ALA A 190 -7.59 0.78 1.59
CA ALA A 190 -6.22 1.29 1.49
C ALA A 190 -5.23 0.27 0.91
N THR A 191 -5.59 -1.01 0.92
CA THR A 191 -4.71 -2.14 0.65
C THR A 191 -5.26 -2.96 -0.52
N PRO A 192 -5.04 -2.48 -1.76
CA PRO A 192 -5.67 -3.06 -2.95
C PRO A 192 -5.06 -4.40 -3.37
N GLN A 193 -3.98 -4.85 -2.74
CA GLN A 193 -3.25 -6.06 -3.14
C GLN A 193 -4.15 -7.29 -3.17
N ALA A 194 -5.01 -7.47 -2.16
CA ALA A 194 -5.87 -8.64 -2.10
C ALA A 194 -6.94 -8.63 -3.21
N PRO A 195 -7.75 -7.57 -3.39
CA PRO A 195 -8.67 -7.47 -4.53
C PRO A 195 -8.01 -7.55 -5.91
N LEU A 196 -6.76 -7.10 -6.07
CA LEU A 196 -6.04 -7.15 -7.35
C LEU A 196 -5.47 -8.54 -7.66
N LEU A 197 -5.18 -9.36 -6.64
CA LEU A 197 -4.52 -10.67 -6.80
C LEU A 197 -5.47 -11.88 -6.72
N ILE A 198 -6.77 -11.69 -6.43
CA ILE A 198 -7.75 -12.78 -6.58
C ILE A 198 -7.93 -13.15 -8.07
N ASN A 199 -8.51 -14.31 -8.33
CA ASN A 199 -8.75 -14.77 -9.69
C ASN A 199 -9.65 -13.77 -10.45
N ILE A 200 -9.31 -13.41 -11.70
CA ILE A 200 -10.09 -12.46 -12.51
C ILE A 200 -11.52 -12.93 -12.80
N ILE A 201 -11.78 -14.24 -12.76
CA ILE A 201 -13.12 -14.80 -12.92
C ILE A 201 -13.95 -14.76 -11.64
N ASP A 202 -13.36 -14.40 -10.49
CA ASP A 202 -14.09 -14.25 -9.24
C ASP A 202 -15.08 -13.08 -9.35
N VAL A 203 -16.31 -13.26 -8.86
CA VAL A 203 -17.37 -12.24 -8.90
C VAL A 203 -17.02 -10.99 -8.06
N LEU A 204 -16.09 -11.12 -7.11
CA LEU A 204 -15.53 -9.99 -6.36
C LEU A 204 -14.29 -9.39 -7.02
N SER A 205 -13.86 -9.90 -8.18
CA SER A 205 -12.78 -9.29 -8.95
C SER A 205 -13.25 -7.97 -9.57
N PRO A 206 -12.53 -6.87 -9.34
CA PRO A 206 -12.93 -5.56 -9.86
C PRO A 206 -12.72 -5.47 -11.37
N THR A 207 -13.70 -4.88 -12.07
CA THR A 207 -13.64 -4.60 -13.52
C THR A 207 -13.02 -3.24 -13.82
N PHE A 208 -13.02 -2.33 -12.85
CA PHE A 208 -12.34 -1.04 -12.90
C PHE A 208 -11.75 -0.69 -11.53
N ALA A 209 -10.75 0.21 -11.52
CA ALA A 209 -10.19 0.77 -10.30
C ALA A 209 -10.20 2.30 -10.38
N GLU A 210 -10.53 2.94 -9.26
CA GLU A 210 -10.47 4.39 -9.08
C GLU A 210 -9.56 4.75 -7.92
N VAL A 211 -8.67 5.70 -8.13
CA VAL A 211 -7.70 6.15 -7.14
C VAL A 211 -8.15 7.47 -6.56
N ILE A 212 -8.36 7.51 -5.24
CA ILE A 212 -8.69 8.73 -4.51
C ILE A 212 -7.39 9.37 -4.01
N THR A 213 -7.26 10.68 -4.27
CA THR A 213 -6.17 11.52 -3.77
C THR A 213 -6.69 12.37 -2.60
N PRO A 214 -5.98 12.41 -1.46
CA PRO A 214 -6.37 13.24 -0.33
C PRO A 214 -6.08 14.72 -0.61
N GLY A 215 -6.69 15.62 0.16
CA GLY A 215 -6.38 17.05 0.09
C GLY A 215 -5.04 17.42 0.73
N GLU A 216 -4.60 18.67 0.54
CA GLU A 216 -3.28 19.20 0.98
C GLU A 216 -3.00 19.06 2.50
N GLY A 217 -4.05 19.00 3.31
CA GLY A 217 -3.93 18.82 4.76
C GLY A 217 -3.53 17.41 5.21
N TYR A 218 -3.52 16.43 4.30
CA TYR A 218 -3.10 15.06 4.59
C TYR A 218 -1.58 14.92 4.66
N THR A 219 -1.13 14.07 5.57
CA THR A 219 0.26 13.66 5.74
C THR A 219 0.29 12.13 5.86
N GLY A 220 1.08 11.48 5.02
CA GLY A 220 1.15 10.02 4.91
C GLY A 220 2.58 9.49 4.90
N GLY A 221 2.76 8.31 4.31
CA GLY A 221 4.04 7.61 4.37
C GLY A 221 5.18 8.36 3.65
N ARG A 222 4.86 9.10 2.59
CA ARG A 222 5.84 9.92 1.87
C ARG A 222 6.43 11.00 2.77
N GLU A 223 5.59 11.78 3.45
CA GLU A 223 6.03 12.83 4.37
C GLU A 223 6.90 12.26 5.50
N PHE A 224 6.45 11.18 6.15
CA PHE A 224 7.14 10.62 7.33
C PHE A 224 8.40 9.80 7.02
N PHE A 225 8.45 9.07 5.90
CA PHE A 225 9.50 8.09 5.64
C PHE A 225 10.44 8.46 4.49
N ILE A 226 10.04 9.40 3.62
CA ILE A 226 10.82 9.81 2.45
C ILE A 226 11.26 11.27 2.57
N GLU A 227 10.33 12.20 2.86
CA GLU A 227 10.61 13.64 2.81
C GLU A 227 11.25 14.18 4.09
N ASP A 228 10.70 13.86 5.27
CA ASP A 228 11.26 14.30 6.55
C ASP A 228 11.59 13.11 7.47
N PRO A 229 12.79 12.51 7.30
CA PRO A 229 13.22 11.42 8.16
C PRO A 229 13.38 11.83 9.63
N ASN A 230 13.44 13.13 9.95
CA ASN A 230 13.54 13.60 11.33
C ASN A 230 12.22 13.47 12.11
N LEU A 231 11.13 13.03 11.47
CA LEU A 231 9.89 12.67 12.17
C LEU A 231 9.92 11.24 12.73
N VAL A 232 10.87 10.41 12.29
CA VAL A 232 11.00 9.01 12.71
C VAL A 232 12.23 8.83 13.61
N ARG A 233 12.08 8.05 14.68
CA ARG A 233 13.15 7.70 15.62
C ARG A 233 13.26 6.18 15.71
N LEU A 234 14.48 5.67 15.65
CA LEU A 234 14.74 4.25 15.83
C LEU A 234 14.81 3.92 17.32
N ILE A 235 14.06 2.91 17.75
CA ILE A 235 14.14 2.35 19.09
C ILE A 235 15.38 1.45 19.14
N PRO A 236 16.32 1.67 20.09
CA PRO A 236 17.49 0.82 20.23
C PRO A 236 17.11 -0.66 20.42
N THR A 237 17.86 -1.58 19.81
CA THR A 237 17.55 -3.03 19.87
C THR A 237 17.45 -3.55 21.30
N GLY A 238 18.27 -3.05 22.22
CA GLY A 238 18.23 -3.40 23.66
C GLY A 238 16.97 -2.91 24.39
N GLU A 239 16.22 -1.98 23.81
CA GLU A 239 14.97 -1.43 24.35
C GLU A 239 13.73 -2.09 23.76
N ILE A 240 13.90 -3.07 22.86
CA ILE A 240 12.81 -3.80 22.22
C ILE A 240 12.57 -5.13 22.94
N PRO A 241 11.40 -5.37 23.55
CA PRO A 241 11.16 -6.60 24.28
C PRO A 241 11.00 -7.81 23.35
N SER A 242 11.83 -8.84 23.54
CA SER A 242 11.81 -10.09 22.76
C SER A 242 11.62 -11.31 23.69
N GLN A 243 11.83 -12.53 23.19
CA GLN A 243 11.93 -13.71 24.07
C GLN A 243 13.23 -13.71 24.87
N THR A 244 14.30 -13.17 24.30
CA THR A 244 15.65 -13.13 24.87
C THR A 244 15.99 -11.79 25.53
N ASN A 245 15.17 -10.75 25.32
CA ASN A 245 15.35 -9.43 25.90
C ASN A 245 14.12 -9.05 26.75
N GLN A 246 14.25 -9.18 28.06
CA GLN A 246 13.24 -8.75 29.02
C GLN A 246 13.62 -7.39 29.61
N LEU A 247 12.67 -6.46 29.61
CA LEU A 247 12.90 -5.11 30.11
C LEU A 247 12.52 -5.04 31.59
N ASN A 248 13.45 -4.56 32.42
CA ASN A 248 13.27 -4.43 33.87
C ASN A 248 12.72 -3.05 34.29
N GLY A 249 12.63 -2.09 33.37
CA GLY A 249 12.17 -0.74 33.61
C GLY A 249 11.76 -0.03 32.33
N PRO A 250 11.21 1.20 32.44
CA PRO A 250 10.84 1.98 31.25
C PRO A 250 12.07 2.27 30.38
N PRO A 251 12.03 1.96 29.08
CA PRO A 251 13.10 2.31 28.16
C PRO A 251 13.37 3.82 28.08
N ALA A 252 14.61 4.22 27.83
CA ALA A 252 14.97 5.62 27.67
C ALA A 252 14.22 6.27 26.48
N SER A 253 14.07 5.53 25.38
CA SER A 253 13.28 5.97 24.22
C SER A 253 11.79 6.16 24.54
N LEU A 254 11.21 5.34 25.44
CA LEU A 254 9.83 5.52 25.88
C LEU A 254 9.70 6.82 26.68
N LEU A 255 10.61 7.07 27.63
CA LEU A 255 10.60 8.29 28.44
C LEU A 255 10.79 9.54 27.55
N GLN A 256 11.67 9.47 26.55
CA GLN A 256 11.80 10.51 25.54
C GLN A 256 10.51 10.76 24.77
N ALA A 257 9.85 9.69 24.30
CA ALA A 257 8.59 9.82 23.58
C ALA A 257 7.50 10.52 24.43
N ILE A 258 7.42 10.22 25.73
CA ILE A 258 6.48 10.91 26.65
C ILE A 258 6.86 12.39 26.79
N ARG A 259 8.15 12.73 26.94
CA ARG A 259 8.58 14.14 27.06
C ARG A 259 8.29 14.94 25.80
N LEU A 260 8.55 14.40 24.60
CA LEU A 260 8.20 15.03 23.32
C LEU A 260 6.69 15.27 23.20
N PHE A 261 5.87 14.28 23.60
CA PHE A 261 4.43 14.45 23.66
C PHE A 261 4.02 15.59 24.59
N LEU A 262 4.58 15.64 25.80
CA LEU A 262 4.28 16.68 26.79
C LEU A 262 4.74 18.07 26.35
N LEU A 263 5.87 18.18 25.65
CA LEU A 263 6.32 19.44 25.06
C LEU A 263 5.32 19.93 24.01
N GLY A 264 4.88 19.06 23.10
CA GLY A 264 3.84 19.39 22.11
C GLY A 264 2.50 19.75 22.76
N ALA A 265 2.08 19.01 23.79
CA ALA A 265 0.88 19.33 24.57
C ALA A 265 1.01 20.68 25.31
N THR A 266 2.19 21.00 25.82
CA THR A 266 2.44 22.27 26.52
C THR A 266 2.49 23.44 25.55
N ALA A 267 3.09 23.26 24.37
CA ALA A 267 3.07 24.23 23.30
C ALA A 267 1.62 24.55 22.90
N HIS A 268 0.76 23.53 22.75
CA HIS A 268 -0.66 23.69 22.48
C HIS A 268 -1.40 24.59 23.51
N ILE A 269 -1.02 24.50 24.79
CA ILE A 269 -1.57 25.38 25.84
C ILE A 269 -1.07 26.81 25.66
N VAL A 270 0.23 26.98 25.44
CA VAL A 270 0.87 28.29 25.38
C VAL A 270 0.45 29.07 24.14
N THR A 271 0.24 28.39 23.02
CA THR A 271 -0.18 29.02 21.76
C THR A 271 -1.69 29.24 21.66
N ASN A 272 -2.49 28.73 22.60
CA ASN A 272 -3.96 28.72 22.53
C ASN A 272 -4.48 28.15 21.20
N ASP A 273 -3.88 27.06 20.74
CA ASP A 273 -4.30 26.38 19.51
C ASP A 273 -5.78 25.95 19.63
N PRO A 274 -6.63 26.28 18.63
CA PRO A 274 -8.07 26.01 18.67
C PRO A 274 -8.43 24.53 18.45
N SER A 275 -7.47 23.68 18.07
CA SER A 275 -7.72 22.26 17.89
C SER A 275 -8.07 21.58 19.22
N PRO A 276 -8.91 20.52 19.20
CA PRO A 276 -9.56 20.05 20.42
C PRO A 276 -8.61 19.32 21.37
N ASN A 277 -7.62 18.59 20.85
CA ASN A 277 -6.79 17.71 21.65
C ASN A 277 -5.40 17.41 21.05
N ARG A 278 -4.53 16.82 21.90
CA ARG A 278 -3.30 16.12 21.48
C ARG A 278 -3.21 14.76 22.14
N SER A 279 -2.72 13.76 21.39
CA SER A 279 -2.65 12.39 21.87
C SER A 279 -1.31 11.72 21.57
N MET A 280 -0.95 10.76 22.42
CA MET A 280 0.15 9.82 22.23
C MET A 280 -0.41 8.40 22.18
N MET A 281 0.20 7.54 21.35
CA MET A 281 -0.12 6.13 21.25
C MET A 281 1.10 5.28 21.60
N VAL A 282 0.96 4.40 22.58
CA VAL A 282 1.96 3.39 22.96
C VAL A 282 1.45 2.01 22.58
N HIS A 283 2.17 1.36 21.67
CA HIS A 283 1.71 0.16 20.98
C HIS A 283 2.75 -0.98 21.04
N PRO A 284 2.95 -1.61 22.21
CA PRO A 284 4.16 -2.37 22.48
C PRO A 284 4.14 -3.83 22.01
N SER A 285 2.99 -4.49 21.93
CA SER A 285 2.92 -5.91 21.53
C SER A 285 1.50 -6.35 21.19
N ARG A 286 1.37 -7.56 20.61
CA ARG A 286 0.09 -8.28 20.52
C ARG A 286 -0.29 -8.98 21.83
N LEU A 287 0.68 -9.25 22.71
CA LEU A 287 0.46 -9.94 23.98
C LEU A 287 -0.10 -8.99 25.04
N VAL A 288 -1.27 -9.33 25.59
CA VAL A 288 -2.03 -8.50 26.54
C VAL A 288 -1.23 -8.16 27.81
N PHE A 289 -0.41 -9.10 28.32
CA PHE A 289 0.41 -8.88 29.52
C PHE A 289 1.38 -7.70 29.38
N ARG A 290 1.91 -7.47 28.17
CA ARG A 290 2.84 -6.36 27.93
C ARG A 290 2.15 -5.00 27.89
N HIS A 291 0.82 -4.91 27.78
CA HIS A 291 0.12 -3.62 27.77
C HIS A 291 0.06 -3.01 29.17
N GLY A 292 -0.22 -3.84 30.18
CA GLY A 292 -0.24 -3.40 31.58
C GLY A 292 1.11 -2.84 32.01
N GLN A 293 2.21 -3.54 31.69
CA GLN A 293 3.56 -3.09 32.03
C GLN A 293 3.89 -1.70 31.48
N TYR A 294 3.63 -1.45 30.18
CA TYR A 294 3.86 -0.14 29.58
C TYR A 294 2.92 0.93 30.13
N HIS A 295 1.67 0.58 30.41
CA HIS A 295 0.73 1.49 31.05
C HIS A 295 1.24 1.93 32.44
N ASP A 296 1.72 0.99 33.24
CA ASP A 296 2.23 1.26 34.58
C ASP A 296 3.52 2.08 34.54
N TRP A 297 4.38 1.86 33.55
CA TRP A 297 5.57 2.67 33.32
C TRP A 297 5.22 4.11 32.95
N VAL A 298 4.32 4.30 31.99
CA VAL A 298 3.85 5.64 31.59
C VAL A 298 3.21 6.35 32.78
N SER A 299 2.30 5.67 33.49
CA SER A 299 1.58 6.27 34.63
C SER A 299 2.55 6.70 35.74
N ARG A 300 3.50 5.83 36.11
CA ARG A 300 4.52 6.15 37.11
C ARG A 300 5.42 7.32 36.69
N ALA A 301 5.84 7.37 35.42
CA ALA A 301 6.64 8.48 34.91
C ALA A 301 5.87 9.81 34.99
N ILE A 302 4.61 9.81 34.56
CA ILE A 302 3.74 10.99 34.62
C ILE A 302 3.56 11.47 36.07
N ASP A 303 3.26 10.57 37.01
CA ASP A 303 3.02 10.93 38.40
C ASP A 303 4.29 11.43 39.10
N GLU A 304 5.44 10.83 38.79
CA GLU A 304 6.72 11.29 39.33
C GLU A 304 7.09 12.68 38.78
N TRP A 305 6.91 12.93 37.48
CA TRP A 305 7.19 14.25 36.91
C TRP A 305 6.23 15.33 37.40
N LYS A 306 4.95 15.00 37.65
CA LYS A 306 4.00 15.92 38.31
C LYS A 306 4.49 16.37 39.70
N ARG A 307 5.10 15.44 40.44
CA ARG A 307 5.66 15.69 41.79
C ARG A 307 6.91 16.56 41.69
N ILE A 308 7.89 16.15 40.87
CA ILE A 308 9.18 16.85 40.71
C ILE A 308 8.98 18.29 40.20
N LEU A 309 8.09 18.51 39.23
CA LEU A 309 7.81 19.85 38.72
C LEU A 309 7.07 20.75 39.73
N GLY A 310 6.58 20.19 40.84
CA GLY A 310 6.02 20.93 41.96
C GLY A 310 7.07 21.41 42.98
N PHE A 311 8.33 20.98 42.87
CA PHE A 311 9.39 21.42 43.77
C PHE A 311 9.83 22.86 43.52
N ALA A 312 10.60 23.40 44.47
CA ALA A 312 11.16 24.74 44.37
C ALA A 312 12.04 24.87 43.11
N PRO A 313 12.15 26.07 42.50
CA PRO A 313 12.90 26.25 41.27
C PRO A 313 14.37 25.83 41.31
N ASN A 314 15.00 25.87 42.48
CA ASN A 314 16.39 25.51 42.74
C ASN A 314 16.58 24.05 43.19
N ASP A 315 15.53 23.23 43.22
CA ASP A 315 15.63 21.82 43.58
C ASP A 315 16.43 21.04 42.51
N PRO A 316 17.47 20.26 42.89
CA PRO A 316 18.29 19.52 41.94
C PRO A 316 17.51 18.53 41.07
N ALA A 317 16.53 17.81 41.64
CA ALA A 317 15.74 16.84 40.86
C ALA A 317 14.87 17.54 39.81
N ARG A 318 14.38 18.75 40.14
CA ARG A 318 13.67 19.60 39.17
C ARG A 318 14.60 20.08 38.06
N ALA A 319 15.80 20.53 38.40
CA ALA A 319 16.79 20.96 37.42
C ALA A 319 17.17 19.82 36.45
N ASP A 320 17.49 18.64 36.99
CA ASP A 320 17.83 17.45 36.19
C ASP A 320 16.70 17.06 35.22
N LEU A 321 15.45 17.06 35.70
CA LEU A 321 14.29 16.78 34.85
C LEU A 321 14.15 17.82 33.73
N LEU A 322 14.33 19.10 34.04
CA LEU A 322 14.25 20.17 33.04
C LEU A 322 15.37 20.08 32.00
N ASP A 323 16.55 19.59 32.35
CA ASP A 323 17.63 19.35 31.38
C ASP A 323 17.25 18.26 30.37
N PHE A 324 16.58 17.18 30.79
CA PHE A 324 16.03 16.19 29.86
C PHE A 324 14.98 16.80 28.93
N PHE A 325 14.07 17.61 29.47
CA PHE A 325 13.07 18.33 28.66
C PHE A 325 13.71 19.33 27.70
N ARG A 326 14.79 20.01 28.09
CA ARG A 326 15.50 20.98 27.24
C ARG A 326 16.16 20.28 26.04
N ARG A 327 16.78 19.12 26.26
CA ARG A 327 17.36 18.31 25.16
C ARG A 327 16.29 17.87 24.15
N ASP A 328 15.16 17.37 24.64
CA ASP A 328 14.06 16.92 23.78
C ASP A 328 13.33 18.10 23.11
N TYR A 329 13.33 19.28 23.74
CA TYR A 329 12.82 20.52 23.12
C TYR A 329 13.67 20.95 21.92
N GLU A 330 15.00 20.90 22.03
CA GLU A 330 15.87 21.22 20.90
C GLU A 330 15.69 20.22 19.74
N ASP A 331 15.49 18.94 20.03
CA ASP A 331 15.10 17.95 19.01
C ASP A 331 13.76 18.33 18.34
N LEU A 332 12.74 18.68 19.13
CA LEU A 332 11.42 19.02 18.59
C LEU A 332 11.46 20.29 17.72
N ARG A 333 12.28 21.28 18.11
CA ARG A 333 12.48 22.54 17.37
C ARG A 333 13.07 22.33 15.98
N THR A 334 13.75 21.21 15.72
CA THR A 334 14.27 20.90 14.38
C THR A 334 13.18 20.66 13.33
N THR A 335 11.98 20.27 13.76
CA THR A 335 10.84 19.99 12.87
C THR A 335 9.65 20.92 13.11
N GLU A 336 9.61 21.62 14.25
CA GLU A 336 8.57 22.60 14.57
C GLU A 336 9.21 23.95 14.90
N ALA A 337 9.44 24.76 13.88
CA ALA A 337 10.08 26.07 14.04
C ALA A 337 9.20 27.07 14.81
N SER A 338 7.88 26.85 14.88
CA SER A 338 6.94 27.75 15.57
C SER A 338 6.80 27.47 17.08
N LEU A 339 7.61 26.56 17.63
CA LEU A 339 7.62 26.25 19.06
C LEU A 339 7.87 27.51 19.91
N PRO A 340 7.04 27.76 20.94
CA PRO A 340 7.35 28.80 21.93
C PRO A 340 8.66 28.51 22.63
N ALA A 341 9.39 29.58 23.01
CA ALA A 341 10.64 29.45 23.74
C ALA A 341 10.50 28.54 24.97
N PHE A 342 11.52 27.70 25.22
CA PHE A 342 11.48 26.70 26.30
C PHE A 342 11.09 27.29 27.66
N ASP A 343 11.60 28.47 27.99
CA ASP A 343 11.32 29.14 29.26
C ASP A 343 9.85 29.57 29.42
N LEU A 344 9.10 29.71 28.31
CA LEU A 344 7.64 29.92 28.32
C LEU A 344 6.87 28.61 28.53
N LEU A 345 7.44 27.47 28.14
CA LEU A 345 6.84 26.15 28.33
C LEU A 345 7.01 25.65 29.77
N VAL A 346 8.18 25.90 30.40
CA VAL A 346 8.53 25.38 31.73
C VAL A 346 7.44 25.63 32.79
N PRO A 347 6.86 26.84 32.95
CA PRO A 347 5.79 27.09 33.91
C PRO A 347 4.49 26.33 33.64
N ARG A 348 4.28 25.87 32.39
CA ARG A 348 3.05 25.20 31.93
C ARG A 348 3.20 23.68 31.84
N LEU A 349 4.40 23.11 31.92
CA LEU A 349 4.65 21.66 31.90
C LEU A 349 3.85 20.90 32.96
N ARG A 350 3.80 21.39 34.20
CA ARG A 350 3.01 20.76 35.26
C ARG A 350 1.51 20.78 34.95
N HIS A 351 1.03 21.85 34.31
CA HIS A 351 -0.37 21.99 33.93
C HIS A 351 -0.76 21.00 32.81
N SER A 352 0.08 20.82 31.78
CA SER A 352 -0.19 19.83 30.72
C SER A 352 -0.21 18.40 31.27
N LEU A 353 0.71 18.06 32.18
CA LEU A 353 0.73 16.77 32.89
C LEU A 353 -0.54 16.51 33.70
N LEU A 354 -1.03 17.51 34.44
CA LEU A 354 -2.27 17.39 35.23
C LEU A 354 -3.53 17.22 34.36
N ARG A 355 -3.46 17.67 33.10
CA ARG A 355 -4.54 17.58 32.10
C ARG A 355 -4.41 16.36 31.18
N THR A 356 -3.42 15.50 31.41
CA THR A 356 -3.15 14.30 30.61
C THR A 356 -3.76 13.06 31.25
N ASN A 357 -4.62 12.37 30.48
CA ASN A 357 -5.19 11.09 30.85
C ASN A 357 -4.40 9.94 30.22
N VAL A 358 -3.93 9.00 31.04
CA VAL A 358 -3.34 7.74 30.57
C VAL A 358 -4.43 6.67 30.58
N ARG A 359 -4.68 6.01 29.44
CA ARG A 359 -5.78 5.05 29.31
C ARG A 359 -5.33 3.75 28.62
N PRO A 360 -5.56 2.58 29.23
CA PRO A 360 -5.37 1.31 28.56
C PRO A 360 -6.52 1.06 27.57
N ILE A 361 -6.17 0.59 26.36
CA ILE A 361 -7.12 0.27 25.29
C ILE A 361 -7.07 -1.22 25.01
N ASN A 362 -8.08 -1.92 25.54
CA ASN A 362 -8.24 -3.37 25.44
C ASN A 362 -9.58 -3.71 24.80
N ARG A 363 -9.67 -4.88 24.14
CA ARG A 363 -10.96 -5.44 23.71
C ARG A 363 -11.61 -6.16 24.90
N THR A 364 -12.87 -5.84 25.18
CA THR A 364 -13.72 -6.61 26.10
C THR A 364 -14.61 -7.57 25.29
N PRO A 365 -15.31 -8.53 25.93
CA PRO A 365 -16.32 -9.36 25.25
C PRO A 365 -17.42 -8.55 24.55
N SER A 366 -17.74 -7.35 25.07
CA SER A 366 -18.70 -6.41 24.50
C SER A 366 -18.12 -5.50 23.40
N GLY A 367 -16.82 -5.60 23.10
CA GLY A 367 -16.14 -4.85 22.05
C GLY A 367 -15.11 -3.85 22.56
N LEU A 368 -14.85 -2.80 21.79
CA LEU A 368 -14.00 -1.69 22.21
C LEU A 368 -14.86 -0.63 22.90
N VAL A 369 -14.40 -0.15 24.06
CA VAL A 369 -15.03 0.98 24.74
C VAL A 369 -14.60 2.27 24.03
N PRO A 370 -15.54 3.09 23.52
CA PRO A 370 -15.21 4.38 22.91
C PRO A 370 -14.45 5.31 23.85
N ILE A 371 -13.68 6.21 23.27
CA ILE A 371 -13.08 7.35 23.98
C ILE A 371 -13.96 8.56 23.73
N ASN A 372 -14.44 9.20 24.79
CA ASN A 372 -15.02 10.53 24.69
C ASN A 372 -13.88 11.55 24.76
N TRP A 373 -13.46 12.04 23.59
CA TRP A 373 -12.32 12.96 23.48
C TRP A 373 -12.53 14.29 24.20
N ASN A 374 -13.77 14.63 24.56
CA ASN A 374 -14.10 15.84 25.32
C ASN A 374 -13.78 15.72 26.83
N ASP A 375 -13.53 14.50 27.35
CA ASP A 375 -13.26 14.31 28.79
C ASP A 375 -11.90 14.92 29.22
N ALA A 376 -10.94 15.03 28.29
CA ALA A 376 -9.64 15.65 28.53
C ALA A 376 -9.00 16.15 27.22
N PRO A 377 -8.19 17.20 27.26
CA PRO A 377 -7.48 17.70 26.07
C PRO A 377 -6.27 16.84 25.68
N TYR A 378 -5.72 16.05 26.62
CA TYR A 378 -4.48 15.29 26.40
C TYR A 378 -4.64 13.82 26.78
N TRP A 379 -4.20 12.94 25.90
CA TRP A 379 -4.38 11.49 26.06
C TRP A 379 -3.10 10.73 25.77
N ILE A 380 -2.76 9.74 26.61
CA ILE A 380 -1.78 8.71 26.30
C ILE A 380 -2.51 7.37 26.28
N LEU A 381 -2.64 6.79 25.09
CA LEU A 381 -3.33 5.52 24.88
C LEU A 381 -2.32 4.37 24.85
N VAL A 382 -2.53 3.36 25.68
CA VAL A 382 -1.64 2.19 25.76
C VAL A 382 -2.42 0.93 25.38
N GLY A 383 -2.03 0.23 24.32
CA GLY A 383 -2.78 -0.95 23.90
C GLY A 383 -2.13 -1.79 22.79
N GLY A 384 -2.67 -2.99 22.57
CA GLY A 384 -2.25 -3.89 21.50
C GLY A 384 -3.22 -3.90 20.34
N GLN A 385 -3.76 -5.07 20.01
CA GLN A 385 -4.61 -5.27 18.83
C GLN A 385 -5.88 -4.41 18.80
N ALA A 386 -6.31 -3.93 19.96
CA ALA A 386 -7.39 -2.97 20.09
C ALA A 386 -7.10 -1.64 19.37
N LEU A 387 -5.83 -1.24 19.29
CA LEU A 387 -5.33 -0.06 18.57
C LEU A 387 -4.90 -0.37 17.11
N ASP A 388 -5.06 -1.63 16.65
CA ASP A 388 -4.81 -2.02 15.26
C ASP A 388 -5.95 -1.45 14.35
N ARG A 389 -6.44 -2.23 13.37
CA ARG A 389 -7.35 -1.81 12.28
C ARG A 389 -8.61 -1.04 12.75
N GLY A 390 -8.85 0.11 12.14
CA GLY A 390 -10.11 0.86 12.24
C GLY A 390 -10.27 1.77 13.47
N PHE A 391 -9.39 1.69 14.48
CA PHE A 391 -9.39 2.67 15.57
C PHE A 391 -8.82 4.01 15.09
N THR A 392 -9.51 5.12 15.33
CA THR A 392 -9.03 6.48 14.98
C THR A 392 -8.55 7.18 16.24
N VAL A 393 -7.29 7.64 16.25
CA VAL A 393 -6.70 8.38 17.38
C VAL A 393 -6.70 9.87 17.02
N GLU A 394 -7.52 10.67 17.69
CA GLU A 394 -7.63 12.11 17.45
C GLU A 394 -6.42 12.86 18.04
N GLY A 395 -5.92 13.88 17.33
CA GLY A 395 -4.80 14.71 17.79
C GLY A 395 -3.46 13.97 17.96
N LEU A 396 -3.29 12.78 17.36
CA LEU A 396 -2.08 11.96 17.56
C LEU A 396 -0.81 12.67 17.07
N THR A 397 0.11 12.98 17.98
CA THR A 397 1.44 13.54 17.72
C THR A 397 2.54 12.51 17.91
N VAL A 398 2.52 11.73 19.00
CA VAL A 398 3.61 10.79 19.29
C VAL A 398 3.13 9.35 19.19
N THR A 399 3.82 8.53 18.41
CA THR A 399 3.61 7.07 18.33
C THR A 399 4.85 6.34 18.83
N TYR A 400 4.69 5.42 19.79
CA TYR A 400 5.75 4.54 20.28
C TYR A 400 5.39 3.08 20.02
N MET A 401 6.08 2.43 19.08
CA MET A 401 5.74 1.08 18.60
C MET A 401 6.96 0.12 18.62
N PRO A 402 7.36 -0.42 19.79
CA PRO A 402 8.48 -1.36 19.96
C PRO A 402 8.08 -2.79 19.56
N ARG A 403 7.52 -2.98 18.37
CA ARG A 403 7.08 -4.29 17.85
C ARG A 403 7.49 -4.47 16.41
N GLY A 404 8.05 -5.63 16.08
CA GLY A 404 8.44 -5.97 14.73
C GLY A 404 7.28 -6.07 13.72
N THR A 405 7.65 -6.28 12.45
CA THR A 405 6.74 -6.36 11.29
C THR A 405 5.72 -7.50 11.42
N GLY A 406 6.03 -8.56 12.17
CA GLY A 406 5.19 -9.75 12.32
C GLY A 406 5.36 -10.68 11.12
N LEU A 407 4.27 -11.18 10.54
CA LEU A 407 4.33 -12.04 9.34
C LEU A 407 4.65 -11.27 8.04
N GLY A 408 5.03 -9.98 8.12
CA GLY A 408 5.35 -9.16 6.96
C GLY A 408 4.18 -8.95 5.99
N ILE A 409 2.93 -9.09 6.42
CA ILE A 409 1.78 -8.83 5.53
C ILE A 409 1.68 -7.31 5.30
N ALA A 410 1.78 -6.88 4.03
CA ALA A 410 1.83 -5.47 3.64
C ALA A 410 0.62 -4.69 4.20
N ASP A 411 -0.57 -5.26 4.06
CA ASP A 411 -1.82 -4.76 4.64
C ASP A 411 -1.74 -4.53 6.16
N THR A 412 -1.13 -5.47 6.89
CA THR A 412 -0.99 -5.39 8.34
C THR A 412 0.00 -4.31 8.78
N ILE A 413 1.00 -3.99 7.97
CA ILE A 413 1.95 -2.91 8.27
C ILE A 413 1.27 -1.56 8.05
N GLN A 414 0.64 -1.37 6.88
CA GLN A 414 -0.01 -0.10 6.55
C GLN A 414 -1.13 0.23 7.54
N GLN A 415 -1.90 -0.76 7.97
CA GLN A 415 -2.93 -0.55 8.99
C GLN A 415 -2.40 -0.13 10.37
N ARG A 416 -1.12 -0.29 10.68
CA ARG A 416 -0.55 0.19 11.95
C ARG A 416 -0.18 1.67 11.89
N ALA A 417 -0.14 2.28 10.70
CA ALA A 417 0.20 3.69 10.51
C ALA A 417 -0.94 4.62 10.93
N ARG A 418 -1.26 4.64 12.22
CA ARG A 418 -2.24 5.58 12.82
C ARG A 418 -1.76 7.03 12.82
N PHE A 419 -0.47 7.21 12.63
CA PHE A 419 0.18 8.50 12.46
C PHE A 419 -0.04 9.10 11.06
N PHE A 420 -0.68 8.40 10.12
CA PHE A 420 -1.18 9.02 8.89
C PHE A 420 -2.50 9.76 9.11
N GLY A 421 -2.87 10.63 8.17
CA GLY A 421 -4.13 11.36 8.20
C GLY A 421 -3.94 12.88 8.08
N TYR A 422 -4.98 13.64 8.42
CA TYR A 422 -4.97 15.10 8.33
C TYR A 422 -4.22 15.72 9.51
N LYS A 423 -2.91 15.93 9.34
CA LYS A 423 -2.00 16.42 10.40
C LYS A 423 -1.10 17.57 9.98
N ARG A 424 -1.22 18.08 8.76
CA ARG A 424 -0.32 19.11 8.20
C ARG A 424 -0.12 20.28 9.17
N GLY A 425 -1.18 20.75 9.83
CA GLY A 425 -1.13 21.86 10.79
C GLY A 425 -0.37 21.60 12.10
N TYR A 426 0.01 20.35 12.41
CA TYR A 426 0.80 20.00 13.58
C TYR A 426 1.85 18.91 13.27
N GLN A 427 2.22 18.74 12.00
CA GLN A 427 3.14 17.68 11.58
C GLN A 427 4.52 17.81 12.22
N GLY A 428 4.98 19.04 12.48
CA GLY A 428 6.26 19.30 13.12
C GLY A 428 6.33 18.79 14.56
N LEU A 429 5.18 18.64 15.22
CA LEU A 429 5.06 18.04 16.55
C LEU A 429 5.05 16.51 16.51
N CYS A 430 5.00 15.89 15.33
CA CYS A 430 4.85 14.44 15.22
C CYS A 430 6.19 13.70 15.44
N ARG A 431 6.15 12.60 16.19
CA ARG A 431 7.31 11.73 16.42
C ARG A 431 6.90 10.26 16.41
N ILE A 432 7.57 9.46 15.58
CA ILE A 432 7.25 8.04 15.39
C ILE A 432 8.46 7.20 15.80
N PHE A 433 8.35 6.48 16.91
CA PHE A 433 9.37 5.58 17.41
C PHE A 433 9.10 4.16 16.92
N LEU A 434 10.04 3.62 16.12
CA LEU A 434 9.93 2.32 15.45
C LEU A 434 11.18 1.47 15.66
N GLU A 435 11.01 0.16 15.59
CA GLU A 435 12.13 -0.75 15.32
C GLU A 435 12.69 -0.51 13.91
N ALA A 436 14.02 -0.68 13.72
CA ALA A 436 14.68 -0.52 12.41
C ALA A 436 14.01 -1.33 11.29
N SER A 437 13.71 -2.61 11.55
CA SER A 437 13.05 -3.49 10.58
C SER A 437 11.66 -3.00 10.14
N VAL A 438 10.96 -2.27 11.02
CA VAL A 438 9.63 -1.72 10.74
C VAL A 438 9.73 -0.41 9.98
N ASN A 439 10.72 0.43 10.32
CA ASN A 439 11.04 1.64 9.55
C ASN A 439 11.36 1.27 8.10
N ASP A 440 12.22 0.28 7.88
CA ASP A 440 12.60 -0.17 6.53
C ASP A 440 11.38 -0.73 5.79
N ALA A 441 10.54 -1.51 6.49
CA ALA A 441 9.32 -2.03 5.90
C ALA A 441 8.32 -0.92 5.50
N PHE A 442 8.22 0.17 6.28
CA PHE A 442 7.40 1.32 5.89
C PHE A 442 7.97 2.05 4.68
N ARG A 443 9.28 2.29 4.64
CA ARG A 443 9.95 2.92 3.48
C ARG A 443 9.71 2.13 2.20
N GLU A 444 9.92 0.82 2.24
CA GLU A 444 9.65 -0.07 1.10
C GLU A 444 8.16 -0.12 0.74
N TYR A 445 7.28 -0.07 1.74
CA TYR A 445 5.84 -0.04 1.50
C TYR A 445 5.40 1.25 0.81
N VAL A 446 5.98 2.41 1.16
CA VAL A 446 5.65 3.69 0.50
C VAL A 446 5.96 3.61 -0.99
N VAL A 447 7.13 3.09 -1.36
CA VAL A 447 7.49 2.88 -2.77
C VAL A 447 6.49 1.95 -3.47
N HIS A 448 6.12 0.86 -2.83
CA HIS A 448 5.13 -0.09 -3.35
C HIS A 448 3.72 0.54 -3.52
N GLU A 449 3.27 1.32 -2.54
CA GLU A 449 1.96 1.99 -2.57
C GLU A 449 1.90 3.00 -3.73
N GLU A 450 2.92 3.83 -3.88
CA GLU A 450 3.01 4.78 -4.99
C GLU A 450 3.09 4.08 -6.35
N ASP A 451 3.86 2.98 -6.47
CA ASP A 451 3.94 2.16 -7.68
C ASP A 451 2.59 1.56 -8.08
N ILE A 452 1.81 1.01 -7.15
CA ILE A 452 0.47 0.50 -7.49
C ILE A 452 -0.46 1.64 -7.88
N ARG A 453 -0.43 2.75 -7.16
CA ARG A 453 -1.35 3.88 -7.40
C ARG A 453 -1.11 4.52 -8.77
N SER A 454 0.15 4.79 -9.12
CA SER A 454 0.50 5.34 -10.44
C SER A 454 0.03 4.42 -11.57
N GLN A 455 0.27 3.11 -11.45
CA GLN A 455 -0.18 2.13 -12.42
C GLN A 455 -1.69 2.09 -12.62
N LEU A 456 -2.47 2.20 -11.53
CA LEU A 456 -3.92 2.19 -11.64
C LEU A 456 -4.42 3.47 -12.32
N VAL A 457 -3.79 4.62 -12.07
CA VAL A 457 -4.09 5.89 -12.75
C VAL A 457 -3.74 5.82 -14.24
N GLU A 458 -2.55 5.33 -14.57
CA GLU A 458 -2.09 5.15 -15.96
C GLU A 458 -3.00 4.17 -16.72
N HIS A 459 -3.34 3.03 -16.10
CA HIS A 459 -4.23 2.05 -16.71
C HIS A 459 -5.63 2.63 -16.92
N ARG A 460 -6.16 3.38 -15.94
CA ARG A 460 -7.44 4.08 -16.07
C ARG A 460 -7.45 5.01 -17.30
N ALA A 461 -6.36 5.74 -17.55
CA ALA A 461 -6.26 6.65 -18.69
C ALA A 461 -6.35 5.94 -20.06
N THR A 462 -6.05 4.64 -20.12
CA THR A 462 -6.21 3.85 -21.36
C THR A 462 -7.66 3.52 -21.72
N GLY A 463 -8.59 3.65 -20.76
CA GLY A 463 -10.00 3.27 -20.91
C GLY A 463 -10.27 1.76 -20.91
N ARG A 464 -9.23 0.92 -20.85
CA ARG A 464 -9.33 -0.55 -20.90
C ARG A 464 -9.83 -1.14 -19.56
N PRO A 465 -10.45 -2.33 -19.57
CA PRO A 465 -10.90 -2.98 -18.35
C PRO A 465 -9.72 -3.38 -17.45
N LEU A 466 -9.94 -3.45 -16.13
CA LEU A 466 -8.91 -3.83 -15.15
C LEU A 466 -8.47 -5.30 -15.29
N SER A 467 -9.24 -6.14 -15.99
CA SER A 467 -8.82 -7.48 -16.37
C SER A 467 -7.57 -7.48 -17.26
N GLU A 468 -7.34 -6.41 -18.03
CA GLU A 468 -6.12 -6.21 -18.84
C GLU A 468 -4.98 -5.52 -18.07
N TRP A 469 -5.16 -5.21 -16.79
CA TRP A 469 -4.09 -4.64 -15.99
C TRP A 469 -3.05 -5.72 -15.66
N ARG A 470 -1.77 -5.43 -15.94
CA ARG A 470 -0.66 -6.34 -15.63
C ARG A 470 -0.41 -6.35 -14.13
N ARG A 471 -0.59 -7.51 -13.51
CA ARG A 471 -0.37 -7.73 -12.06
C ARG A 471 1.11 -7.89 -11.76
N GLN A 472 1.86 -6.80 -11.93
CA GLN A 472 3.30 -6.71 -11.69
C GLN A 472 3.62 -5.43 -10.93
N PHE A 473 4.09 -5.56 -9.69
CA PHE A 473 4.40 -4.40 -8.84
C PHE A 473 5.56 -4.70 -7.88
N PHE A 474 6.31 -3.66 -7.53
CA PHE A 474 7.47 -3.82 -6.64
C PHE A 474 7.02 -4.19 -5.24
N LEU A 475 7.65 -5.20 -4.64
CA LEU A 475 7.41 -5.54 -3.24
C LEU A 475 8.59 -6.35 -2.73
N THR A 476 9.28 -5.80 -1.72
CA THR A 476 10.40 -6.47 -1.05
C THR A 476 10.06 -7.90 -0.59
N ARG A 477 11.02 -8.81 -0.64
CA ARG A 477 10.89 -10.20 -0.18
C ARG A 477 10.45 -10.34 1.28
N ASN A 478 10.73 -9.34 2.11
CA ASN A 478 10.34 -9.31 3.52
C ASN A 478 8.83 -9.08 3.71
N LEU A 479 8.12 -8.67 2.65
CA LEU A 479 6.70 -8.40 2.67
C LEU A 479 5.90 -9.36 1.80
N ARG A 480 4.77 -9.84 2.31
CA ARG A 480 3.75 -10.56 1.55
C ARG A 480 2.66 -9.58 1.10
N PRO A 481 2.20 -9.64 -0.17
CA PRO A 481 1.23 -8.67 -0.68
C PRO A 481 -0.11 -8.77 0.08
N THR A 482 -0.55 -10.00 0.37
CA THR A 482 -1.76 -10.28 1.13
C THR A 482 -1.66 -11.65 1.81
N ARG A 483 -2.74 -12.10 2.46
CA ARG A 483 -2.88 -13.41 3.08
C ARG A 483 -2.91 -14.50 2.00
N ASP A 484 -2.04 -15.49 2.08
CA ASP A 484 -1.97 -16.58 1.08
C ASP A 484 -3.28 -17.35 0.93
N ALA A 485 -4.10 -17.41 1.99
CA ALA A 485 -5.38 -18.11 1.99
C ALA A 485 -6.42 -17.55 1.01
N VAL A 486 -6.28 -16.31 0.54
CA VAL A 486 -7.18 -15.70 -0.46
C VAL A 486 -6.64 -15.76 -1.89
N ILE A 487 -5.42 -16.29 -2.07
CA ILE A 487 -4.75 -16.35 -3.37
C ILE A 487 -4.99 -17.73 -3.97
N ASP A 488 -5.73 -17.73 -5.08
CA ASP A 488 -6.00 -18.90 -5.91
C ASP A 488 -4.83 -19.20 -6.86
N ILE A 489 -4.56 -18.27 -7.78
CA ILE A 489 -3.43 -18.35 -8.72
C ILE A 489 -2.16 -17.89 -8.01
N ASN A 490 -1.13 -18.74 -7.96
CA ASN A 490 0.14 -18.35 -7.36
C ASN A 490 0.78 -17.18 -8.10
N TYR A 491 1.34 -16.24 -7.33
CA TYR A 491 2.26 -15.25 -7.85
C TYR A 491 3.69 -15.75 -7.70
N ASN A 492 4.57 -15.29 -8.58
CA ASN A 492 6.00 -15.51 -8.52
C ASN A 492 6.72 -14.23 -8.08
N ARG A 493 7.94 -14.38 -7.58
CA ARG A 493 8.81 -13.24 -7.28
C ARG A 493 9.96 -13.21 -8.28
N ALA A 494 10.02 -12.13 -9.04
CA ALA A 494 11.18 -11.82 -9.85
C ALA A 494 12.12 -10.97 -9.00
N ILE A 495 13.32 -11.49 -8.76
CA ILE A 495 14.38 -10.78 -8.04
C ILE A 495 15.24 -10.10 -9.10
N PHE A 496 15.39 -8.78 -9.04
CA PHE A 496 16.34 -8.06 -9.88
C PHE A 496 17.41 -7.47 -8.99
N GLY A 497 18.68 -7.65 -9.37
CA GLY A 497 19.82 -7.17 -8.60
C GLY A 497 20.99 -8.13 -8.67
N THR A 498 22.18 -7.56 -8.87
CA THR A 498 23.47 -8.24 -8.96
C THR A 498 23.46 -9.50 -9.85
N ARG A 499 22.67 -9.46 -10.93
CA ARG A 499 22.55 -10.56 -11.89
C ARG A 499 22.34 -10.07 -13.32
N TRP A 500 22.67 -10.95 -14.27
CA TRP A 500 22.30 -10.79 -15.67
C TRP A 500 20.86 -11.28 -15.90
N VAL A 501 20.13 -10.54 -16.74
CA VAL A 501 18.76 -10.83 -17.15
C VAL A 501 18.73 -10.91 -18.67
N TYR A 502 18.22 -12.01 -19.22
CA TYR A 502 18.16 -12.27 -20.65
C TYR A 502 17.10 -13.33 -20.97
N PRO A 503 16.57 -13.34 -22.21
CA PRO A 503 15.70 -14.43 -22.65
C PRO A 503 16.50 -15.71 -22.87
N GLU A 504 15.97 -16.84 -22.41
CA GLU A 504 16.57 -18.16 -22.61
C GLU A 504 16.19 -18.79 -23.97
N GLY A 505 15.06 -18.38 -24.55
CA GLY A 505 14.55 -18.84 -25.86
C GLY A 505 14.28 -17.69 -26.84
N PRO A 506 15.30 -17.11 -27.49
CA PRO A 506 15.13 -15.92 -28.34
C PRO A 506 14.59 -16.20 -29.75
N HIS A 507 14.32 -17.45 -30.13
CA HIS A 507 14.06 -17.84 -31.53
C HIS A 507 12.71 -18.51 -31.79
N ASP A 508 11.77 -18.44 -30.84
CA ASP A 508 10.45 -19.10 -30.91
C ASP A 508 9.57 -18.65 -32.10
N SER A 509 9.97 -17.61 -32.84
CA SER A 509 9.25 -17.11 -34.01
C SER A 509 10.20 -16.44 -35.01
N LEU A 510 10.18 -16.91 -36.27
CA LEU A 510 10.95 -16.30 -37.36
C LEU A 510 10.59 -14.81 -37.57
N GLU A 511 9.31 -14.48 -37.45
CA GLU A 511 8.83 -13.09 -37.51
C GLU A 511 9.42 -12.22 -36.39
N ALA A 512 9.52 -12.77 -35.17
CA ALA A 512 10.14 -12.06 -34.05
C ALA A 512 11.64 -11.88 -34.25
N ILE A 513 12.34 -12.88 -34.80
CA ILE A 513 13.77 -12.79 -35.12
C ILE A 513 14.02 -11.66 -36.11
N GLU A 514 13.26 -11.61 -37.21
CA GLU A 514 13.45 -10.59 -38.24
C GLU A 514 13.15 -9.19 -37.71
N ALA A 515 12.04 -9.03 -36.98
CA ALA A 515 11.73 -7.75 -36.33
C ALA A 515 12.83 -7.32 -35.35
N ASN A 516 13.36 -8.24 -34.54
CA ASN A 516 14.44 -7.94 -33.61
C ASN A 516 15.75 -7.59 -34.32
N ARG A 517 16.01 -8.12 -35.53
CA ARG A 517 17.19 -7.76 -36.33
C ARG A 517 17.11 -6.30 -36.76
N SER A 518 15.94 -5.87 -37.23
CA SER A 518 15.69 -4.47 -37.56
C SER A 518 15.90 -3.56 -36.35
N VAL A 519 15.38 -3.95 -35.18
CA VAL A 519 15.58 -3.20 -33.92
C VAL A 519 17.07 -3.05 -33.58
N PHE A 520 17.85 -4.14 -33.64
CA PHE A 520 19.29 -4.09 -33.39
C PHE A 520 20.02 -3.19 -34.40
N GLN A 521 19.68 -3.28 -35.69
CA GLN A 521 20.30 -2.45 -36.72
C GLN A 521 20.02 -0.97 -36.48
N SER A 522 18.76 -0.59 -36.24
CA SER A 522 18.39 0.79 -35.94
C SER A 522 19.06 1.30 -34.67
N PHE A 523 19.04 0.53 -33.58
CA PHE A 523 19.67 0.93 -32.32
C PHE A 523 21.18 1.13 -32.46
N ARG A 524 21.86 0.27 -33.22
CA ARG A 524 23.31 0.38 -33.47
C ARG A 524 23.69 1.66 -34.21
N GLN A 525 22.79 2.23 -35.03
CA GLN A 525 23.03 3.52 -35.69
C GLN A 525 22.94 4.71 -34.74
N LEU A 526 22.27 4.54 -33.59
CA LEU A 526 22.09 5.58 -32.58
C LEU A 526 23.22 5.63 -31.53
N VAL A 527 24.10 4.63 -31.53
CA VAL A 527 25.13 4.44 -30.49
C VAL A 527 26.51 4.36 -31.14
N ASN A 528 27.44 5.15 -30.63
CA ASN A 528 28.82 5.14 -31.13
C ASN A 528 29.64 4.06 -30.42
N PHE A 529 29.99 2.99 -31.14
CA PHE A 529 30.80 1.89 -30.64
C PHE A 529 32.28 2.10 -30.98
N ALA A 530 33.15 1.92 -30.00
CA ALA A 530 34.61 1.95 -30.14
C ALA A 530 35.24 0.63 -29.67
N GLU A 531 36.53 0.43 -29.95
CA GLU A 531 37.25 -0.72 -29.41
C GLU A 531 37.27 -0.69 -27.87
N HIS A 532 37.14 -1.87 -27.25
CA HIS A 532 37.12 -1.98 -25.81
C HIS A 532 38.55 -1.99 -25.24
N ASP A 533 39.01 -0.85 -24.73
CA ASP A 533 40.36 -0.71 -24.18
C ASP A 533 40.63 -1.67 -23.00
N GLY A 534 41.55 -2.61 -23.20
CA GLY A 534 42.38 -3.21 -22.14
C GLY A 534 41.94 -4.54 -21.52
N LEU A 535 40.66 -4.92 -21.59
CA LEU A 535 40.13 -6.16 -20.99
C LEU A 535 39.94 -7.31 -21.99
N ASP A 536 39.63 -7.01 -23.25
CA ASP A 536 39.52 -8.02 -24.32
C ASP A 536 40.78 -8.00 -25.19
N ARG A 537 41.77 -8.80 -24.81
CA ARG A 537 43.09 -8.88 -25.46
C ARG A 537 43.19 -10.04 -26.46
N ARG A 538 42.07 -10.68 -26.80
CA ARG A 538 42.05 -11.81 -27.73
C ARG A 538 42.68 -11.40 -29.07
N ALA A 539 43.63 -12.20 -29.53
CA ALA A 539 44.33 -11.98 -30.81
C ALA A 539 43.66 -12.72 -31.97
N THR A 540 43.03 -13.86 -31.70
CA THR A 540 42.51 -14.80 -32.71
C THR A 540 40.98 -14.81 -32.85
N SER A 541 40.28 -14.03 -32.03
CA SER A 541 38.81 -13.94 -32.02
C SER A 541 38.36 -12.49 -32.24
N HIS A 542 37.17 -12.30 -32.80
CA HIS A 542 36.56 -10.98 -32.91
C HIS A 542 36.41 -10.33 -31.53
N ARG A 543 37.00 -9.15 -31.37
CA ARG A 543 36.94 -8.38 -30.13
C ARG A 543 35.58 -7.74 -29.93
N ASN A 544 35.23 -7.48 -28.68
CA ASN A 544 34.03 -6.75 -28.33
C ASN A 544 34.19 -5.25 -28.64
N LEU A 545 33.11 -4.62 -29.09
CA LEU A 545 33.01 -3.16 -29.17
C LEU A 545 32.22 -2.63 -27.99
N LEU A 546 32.52 -1.40 -27.59
CA LEU A 546 32.02 -0.76 -26.39
C LEU A 546 31.45 0.62 -26.71
N ALA A 547 30.29 0.92 -26.15
CA ALA A 547 29.77 2.26 -26.03
C ALA A 547 29.58 2.60 -24.54
N LYS A 548 30.33 3.58 -24.04
CA LYS A 548 30.19 4.10 -22.69
C LYS A 548 29.22 5.28 -22.68
N ALA A 549 28.63 5.54 -21.52
CA ALA A 549 27.78 6.71 -21.28
C ALA A 549 26.58 6.82 -22.24
N VAL A 550 25.99 5.69 -22.64
CA VAL A 550 24.76 5.67 -23.44
C VAL A 550 23.60 6.00 -22.52
N ARG A 551 22.72 6.94 -22.89
CA ARG A 551 21.53 7.25 -22.09
C ARG A 551 20.70 5.99 -21.85
N LEU A 552 20.42 5.66 -20.59
CA LEU A 552 19.65 4.47 -20.24
C LEU A 552 18.20 4.58 -20.76
N SER A 553 17.65 5.80 -20.81
CA SER A 553 16.36 6.10 -21.45
C SER A 553 16.33 5.75 -22.95
N LEU A 554 17.42 6.01 -23.68
CA LEU A 554 17.55 5.64 -25.09
C LEU A 554 17.57 4.11 -25.26
N VAL A 555 18.33 3.40 -24.41
CA VAL A 555 18.35 1.93 -24.40
C VAL A 555 16.97 1.35 -24.09
N HIS A 556 16.26 1.93 -23.14
CA HIS A 556 14.92 1.49 -22.78
C HIS A 556 13.91 1.67 -23.92
N SER A 557 13.88 2.85 -24.55
CA SER A 557 12.87 3.20 -25.57
C SER A 557 13.17 2.65 -26.97
N GLU A 558 14.43 2.69 -27.40
CA GLU A 558 14.83 2.35 -28.77
C GLU A 558 15.27 0.90 -28.95
N LEU A 559 15.65 0.22 -27.86
CA LEU A 559 16.07 -1.18 -27.88
C LEU A 559 15.10 -2.07 -27.10
N LEU A 560 15.10 -1.99 -25.77
CA LEU A 560 14.49 -3.04 -24.93
C LEU A 560 12.97 -3.13 -25.12
N THR A 561 12.27 -1.99 -25.17
CA THR A 561 10.81 -1.95 -25.33
C THR A 561 10.34 -2.42 -26.71
N ARG A 562 11.21 -2.34 -27.72
CA ARG A 562 10.90 -2.74 -29.11
C ARG A 562 11.19 -4.22 -29.39
N LEU A 563 11.89 -4.91 -28.50
CA LEU A 563 12.18 -6.34 -28.65
C LEU A 563 10.91 -7.18 -28.52
N ARG A 564 10.71 -8.07 -29.49
CA ARG A 564 9.65 -9.07 -29.49
C ARG A 564 10.15 -10.34 -28.81
N VAL A 565 9.61 -10.62 -27.63
CA VAL A 565 9.89 -11.84 -26.84
C VAL A 565 8.59 -12.66 -26.76
N ARG A 566 8.56 -13.80 -27.43
CA ARG A 566 7.34 -14.61 -27.59
C ARG A 566 7.17 -15.66 -26.49
N ARG A 567 8.27 -16.18 -25.93
CA ARG A 567 8.22 -17.16 -24.85
C ARG A 567 7.54 -16.57 -23.61
N PRO A 568 6.52 -17.23 -23.02
CA PRO A 568 5.83 -16.70 -21.85
C PRO A 568 6.74 -16.43 -20.63
N GLU A 569 7.69 -17.33 -20.34
CA GLU A 569 8.64 -17.18 -19.24
C GLU A 569 9.54 -15.96 -19.43
N ASP A 570 10.13 -15.83 -20.62
CA ASP A 570 11.04 -14.72 -20.94
C ASP A 570 10.27 -13.41 -21.04
N SER A 571 9.06 -13.42 -21.61
CA SER A 571 8.21 -12.23 -21.73
C SER A 571 7.89 -11.62 -20.37
N GLN A 572 7.60 -12.44 -19.36
CA GLN A 572 7.37 -11.97 -17.99
C GLN A 572 8.62 -11.41 -17.33
N LEU A 573 9.76 -12.07 -17.53
CA LEU A 573 11.04 -11.62 -17.00
C LEU A 573 11.47 -10.28 -17.63
N ILE A 574 11.36 -10.16 -18.96
CA ILE A 574 11.72 -8.96 -19.72
C ILE A 574 10.75 -7.82 -19.46
N ALA A 575 9.44 -8.08 -19.38
CA ALA A 575 8.47 -7.07 -18.96
C ALA A 575 8.81 -6.51 -17.56
N GLY A 576 9.27 -7.38 -16.66
CA GLY A 576 9.73 -6.96 -15.34
C GLY A 576 11.00 -6.12 -15.36
N LEU A 577 11.96 -6.48 -16.20
CA LEU A 577 13.18 -5.69 -16.41
C LEU A 577 12.85 -4.30 -16.99
N LEU A 578 11.99 -4.24 -18.01
CA LEU A 578 11.55 -2.99 -18.63
C LEU A 578 10.90 -2.07 -17.60
N ARG A 579 10.03 -2.62 -16.75
CA ARG A 579 9.39 -1.89 -15.67
C ARG A 579 10.42 -1.36 -14.67
N LEU A 580 11.38 -2.20 -14.26
CA LEU A 580 12.43 -1.80 -13.33
C LEU A 580 13.23 -0.61 -13.84
N ILE A 581 13.66 -0.68 -15.10
CA ILE A 581 14.42 0.40 -15.73
C ILE A 581 13.56 1.66 -15.87
N GLN A 582 12.29 1.52 -16.29
CA GLN A 582 11.37 2.66 -16.39
C GLN A 582 11.16 3.35 -15.04
N PHE A 583 10.96 2.57 -13.98
CA PHE A 583 10.80 3.08 -12.63
C PHE A 583 12.07 3.81 -12.15
N TYR A 584 13.24 3.21 -12.38
CA TYR A 584 14.53 3.84 -12.04
C TYR A 584 14.73 5.18 -12.78
N LEU A 585 14.39 5.24 -14.07
CA LEU A 585 14.51 6.44 -14.88
C LEU A 585 13.60 7.60 -14.44
N PHE A 586 12.58 7.35 -13.60
CA PHE A 586 11.71 8.43 -13.10
C PHE A 586 12.49 9.43 -12.23
N ASP A 587 13.35 8.92 -11.34
CA ASP A 587 14.21 9.75 -10.48
C ASP A 587 15.61 9.97 -11.07
N HIS A 588 15.95 9.22 -12.13
CA HIS A 588 17.27 9.18 -12.74
C HIS A 588 17.21 9.35 -14.27
N ALA A 589 16.49 10.36 -14.76
CA ALA A 589 16.19 10.53 -16.19
C ALA A 589 17.44 10.64 -17.09
N ASP A 590 18.52 11.22 -16.55
CA ASP A 590 19.78 11.46 -17.26
C ASP A 590 20.83 10.36 -17.04
N ASP A 591 20.48 9.30 -16.31
CA ASP A 591 21.42 8.22 -16.05
C ASP A 591 21.85 7.50 -17.32
N VAL A 592 23.10 7.06 -17.29
CA VAL A 592 23.76 6.41 -18.42
C VAL A 592 24.16 4.97 -18.08
N CYS A 593 24.26 4.15 -19.11
CA CYS A 593 24.66 2.75 -19.04
C CYS A 593 25.82 2.45 -19.99
N THR A 594 26.37 1.25 -19.85
CA THR A 594 27.40 0.72 -20.75
C THR A 594 26.76 -0.28 -21.70
N VAL A 595 27.08 -0.21 -23.00
CA VAL A 595 26.59 -1.15 -24.00
C VAL A 595 27.77 -1.82 -24.69
N PHE A 596 27.81 -3.14 -24.67
CA PHE A 596 28.77 -3.95 -25.42
C PHE A 596 28.09 -4.52 -26.66
N LEU A 597 28.77 -4.43 -27.81
CA LEU A 597 28.48 -5.25 -28.98
C LEU A 597 29.50 -6.38 -29.02
N MET A 598 29.05 -7.58 -28.67
CA MET A 598 29.93 -8.73 -28.47
C MET A 598 30.43 -9.26 -29.80
N SER A 599 31.68 -9.72 -29.84
CA SER A 599 32.35 -10.23 -31.05
C SER A 599 32.22 -9.30 -32.26
N GLY A 600 32.21 -7.98 -32.04
CA GLY A 600 32.04 -6.99 -33.11
C GLY A 600 30.71 -7.08 -33.86
N GLY A 601 29.73 -7.82 -33.34
CA GLY A 601 28.47 -8.11 -34.02
C GLY A 601 28.52 -9.32 -34.95
N HIS A 602 29.63 -10.06 -34.98
CA HIS A 602 29.69 -11.35 -35.67
C HIS A 602 28.84 -12.41 -34.92
N PRO A 603 28.09 -13.27 -35.65
CA PRO A 603 27.28 -14.31 -35.03
C PRO A 603 28.13 -15.34 -34.28
N ILE A 604 27.69 -15.70 -33.07
CA ILE A 604 28.37 -16.67 -32.21
C ILE A 604 27.52 -17.94 -32.10
N ARG A 605 28.13 -19.11 -32.33
CA ARG A 605 27.46 -20.40 -32.17
C ARG A 605 27.16 -20.69 -30.70
N ARG A 606 25.92 -21.12 -30.38
CA ARG A 606 25.51 -21.60 -29.05
C ARG A 606 24.63 -22.85 -29.15
N ALA A 607 24.94 -23.82 -28.29
CA ALA A 607 24.10 -24.99 -28.12
C ALA A 607 22.74 -24.56 -27.53
N TYR A 608 21.67 -25.12 -28.10
CA TYR A 608 20.31 -24.91 -27.67
C TYR A 608 19.67 -26.29 -27.44
N GLU A 609 19.31 -26.57 -26.21
CA GLU A 609 18.84 -27.88 -25.73
C GLU A 609 17.71 -27.66 -24.73
N ASN A 610 16.68 -28.53 -24.73
CA ASN A 610 15.53 -28.45 -23.81
C ASN A 610 14.83 -27.07 -23.81
N ASP A 611 14.66 -26.49 -24.99
CA ASP A 611 14.07 -25.17 -25.22
C ASP A 611 14.82 -24.00 -24.54
N LYS A 612 16.15 -24.12 -24.36
CA LYS A 612 16.97 -23.06 -23.75
C LYS A 612 18.39 -23.03 -24.31
N ILE A 613 19.00 -21.86 -24.29
CA ILE A 613 20.44 -21.71 -24.51
C ILE A 613 21.18 -22.37 -23.33
N LYS A 614 22.09 -23.30 -23.62
CA LYS A 614 22.81 -24.09 -22.60
C LYS A 614 23.79 -23.24 -21.78
N GLU A 615 24.60 -22.44 -22.45
CA GLU A 615 25.48 -21.44 -21.84
C GLU A 615 25.57 -20.25 -22.78
N LEU A 616 25.05 -19.11 -22.37
CA LEU A 616 25.08 -17.90 -23.17
C LEU A 616 26.49 -17.29 -23.19
N PHE A 617 27.10 -17.22 -22.01
CA PHE A 617 28.28 -16.41 -21.76
C PHE A 617 29.56 -17.18 -22.06
N GLN A 618 30.43 -16.59 -22.86
CA GLN A 618 31.79 -17.10 -23.01
C GLN A 618 32.56 -16.95 -21.70
N GLY A 619 33.24 -18.03 -21.29
CA GLY A 619 34.09 -18.05 -20.11
C GLY A 619 35.42 -17.31 -20.30
N VAL A 620 36.24 -17.33 -19.26
CA VAL A 620 37.58 -16.74 -19.24
C VAL A 620 38.47 -17.40 -20.29
N GLN A 621 39.34 -16.64 -20.96
CA GLN A 621 40.38 -17.17 -21.83
C GLN A 621 41.76 -16.74 -21.37
N TYR A 622 42.72 -17.63 -21.59
CA TYR A 622 44.12 -17.45 -21.23
C TYR A 622 45.00 -17.68 -22.45
N ASP A 623 46.13 -16.98 -22.50
CA ASP A 623 47.27 -17.32 -23.35
C ASP A 623 48.52 -17.58 -22.48
N ALA A 624 49.68 -17.72 -23.12
CA ALA A 624 50.95 -17.95 -22.42
C ALA A 624 51.38 -16.78 -21.51
N LEU A 625 50.81 -15.58 -21.69
CA LEU A 625 51.12 -14.36 -20.94
C LEU A 625 50.07 -14.04 -19.85
N GLY A 626 48.99 -14.81 -19.78
CA GLY A 626 47.98 -14.71 -18.72
C GLY A 626 46.55 -14.62 -19.26
N GLU A 627 45.67 -13.96 -18.50
CA GLU A 627 44.27 -13.77 -18.90
C GLU A 627 44.18 -12.83 -20.12
N THR A 628 43.64 -13.35 -21.22
CA THR A 628 43.38 -12.56 -22.43
C THR A 628 41.94 -12.10 -22.54
N TYR A 629 41.03 -12.75 -21.81
CA TYR A 629 39.63 -12.40 -21.78
C TYR A 629 39.01 -12.75 -20.43
N PRO A 630 38.42 -11.79 -19.69
CA PRO A 630 37.84 -12.02 -18.36
C PRO A 630 36.53 -12.81 -18.39
N GLY A 631 36.01 -13.13 -19.57
CA GLY A 631 34.71 -13.76 -19.75
C GLY A 631 33.57 -12.75 -19.77
N ASP A 632 32.50 -13.11 -20.47
CA ASP A 632 31.38 -12.20 -20.74
C ASP A 632 30.68 -11.74 -19.45
N ARG A 633 30.61 -12.59 -18.42
CA ARG A 633 29.93 -12.26 -17.16
C ARG A 633 30.62 -11.14 -16.39
N ALA A 634 31.93 -10.99 -16.57
CA ALA A 634 32.76 -9.97 -15.93
C ALA A 634 32.71 -8.63 -16.67
N LEU A 635 32.29 -8.61 -17.94
CA LEU A 635 32.14 -7.40 -18.75
C LEU A 635 30.87 -6.62 -18.37
N ARG A 636 30.93 -5.96 -17.21
CA ARG A 636 29.87 -5.15 -16.62
C ARG A 636 30.43 -4.02 -15.77
N ASP A 637 29.66 -2.96 -15.66
CA ASP A 637 29.84 -1.93 -14.64
C ASP A 637 29.21 -2.39 -13.32
N GLU A 638 29.91 -2.20 -12.20
CA GLU A 638 29.39 -2.59 -10.87
C GLU A 638 28.27 -1.67 -10.37
N THR A 639 28.27 -0.43 -10.84
CA THR A 639 27.39 0.65 -10.38
C THR A 639 26.34 1.06 -11.40
N LYS A 640 26.54 0.70 -12.68
CA LYS A 640 25.65 1.07 -13.78
C LYS A 640 25.08 -0.15 -14.49
N THR A 641 23.88 0.02 -15.03
CA THR A 641 23.30 -0.97 -15.94
C THR A 641 24.28 -1.25 -17.08
N THR A 642 24.45 -2.52 -17.44
CA THR A 642 25.25 -2.91 -18.59
C THR A 642 24.41 -3.75 -19.54
N VAL A 643 24.46 -3.47 -20.83
CA VAL A 643 23.76 -4.23 -21.86
C VAL A 643 24.79 -4.90 -22.77
N GLN A 644 24.59 -6.18 -23.07
CA GLN A 644 25.38 -6.93 -24.04
C GLN A 644 24.47 -7.31 -25.21
N LEU A 645 24.82 -6.84 -26.41
CA LEU A 645 24.18 -7.16 -27.68
C LEU A 645 24.97 -8.26 -28.37
N ARG A 646 24.27 -9.30 -28.84
CA ARG A 646 24.86 -10.43 -29.56
C ARG A 646 24.00 -10.83 -30.76
N TYR A 647 24.63 -11.43 -31.76
CA TYR A 647 23.95 -12.27 -32.74
C TYR A 647 24.33 -13.72 -32.46
N LEU A 648 23.34 -14.62 -32.43
CA LEU A 648 23.54 -16.03 -32.12
C LEU A 648 23.22 -16.90 -33.33
N THR A 649 24.02 -17.95 -33.50
CA THR A 649 23.68 -19.11 -34.33
C THR A 649 23.37 -20.27 -33.40
N LEU A 650 22.10 -20.65 -33.31
CA LEU A 650 21.59 -21.62 -32.35
C LEU A 650 21.57 -23.02 -32.96
N GLY A 651 22.00 -24.01 -32.19
CA GLY A 651 22.04 -25.42 -32.60
C GLY A 651 23.34 -26.08 -32.16
N GLU A 652 23.37 -27.42 -32.13
CA GLU A 652 24.57 -28.18 -31.77
C GLU A 652 25.76 -27.82 -32.68
N LEU A 653 26.98 -27.85 -32.13
CA LEU A 653 28.20 -27.39 -32.84
C LEU A 653 28.45 -28.12 -34.17
N ASN A 654 28.07 -29.40 -34.27
CA ASN A 654 28.34 -30.25 -35.43
C ASN A 654 27.09 -30.58 -36.27
N GLN A 655 25.99 -29.86 -36.07
CA GLN A 655 24.74 -30.06 -36.79
C GLN A 655 24.35 -28.80 -37.57
N PRO A 656 23.39 -28.86 -38.51
CA PRO A 656 22.78 -27.66 -39.08
C PRO A 656 22.20 -26.77 -37.97
N PRO A 657 22.33 -25.44 -38.07
CA PRO A 657 21.76 -24.54 -37.08
C PRO A 657 20.24 -24.57 -37.12
N ILE A 658 19.63 -24.51 -35.94
CA ILE A 658 18.19 -24.36 -35.74
C ILE A 658 17.75 -22.95 -36.17
N ALA A 659 18.56 -21.95 -35.84
CA ALA A 659 18.32 -20.57 -36.21
C ALA A 659 19.65 -19.81 -36.33
N GLU A 660 19.75 -18.92 -37.31
CA GLU A 660 20.96 -18.13 -37.56
C GLU A 660 20.71 -16.64 -37.32
N ASN A 661 21.77 -15.89 -37.03
CA ASN A 661 21.72 -14.43 -36.88
C ASN A 661 20.62 -13.95 -35.93
N VAL A 662 20.40 -14.68 -34.83
CA VAL A 662 19.35 -14.39 -33.84
C VAL A 662 19.83 -13.27 -32.91
N PRO A 663 19.19 -12.09 -32.92
CA PRO A 663 19.54 -11.01 -32.00
C PRO A 663 19.27 -11.43 -30.56
N HIS A 664 20.21 -11.17 -29.67
CA HIS A 664 20.10 -11.52 -28.25
C HIS A 664 20.65 -10.41 -27.37
N VAL A 665 19.91 -10.11 -26.29
CA VAL A 665 20.23 -9.07 -25.31
C VAL A 665 20.43 -9.70 -23.94
N ALA A 666 21.49 -9.29 -23.24
CA ALA A 666 21.64 -9.53 -21.81
C ALA A 666 21.85 -8.21 -21.06
N VAL A 667 21.10 -8.02 -19.98
CA VAL A 667 21.13 -6.79 -19.18
C VAL A 667 21.59 -7.12 -17.76
N TRP A 668 22.70 -6.51 -17.35
CA TRP A 668 23.16 -6.51 -15.98
C TRP A 668 22.40 -5.48 -15.18
N VAL A 669 21.78 -5.92 -14.08
CA VAL A 669 21.10 -5.04 -13.12
C VAL A 669 22.01 -4.86 -11.89
N PRO A 670 22.61 -3.68 -11.69
CA PRO A 670 23.46 -3.41 -10.52
C PRO A 670 22.64 -3.27 -9.23
N ALA A 671 23.31 -3.24 -8.09
CA ALA A 671 22.65 -3.24 -6.77
C ALA A 671 21.81 -1.99 -6.50
N ASN A 672 22.20 -0.82 -7.00
CA ASN A 672 21.47 0.43 -6.89
C ASN A 672 20.17 0.48 -7.72
N VAL A 673 20.07 -0.33 -8.78
CA VAL A 673 18.85 -0.47 -9.61
C VAL A 673 17.97 -1.63 -9.11
N ALA A 674 18.50 -2.49 -8.23
CA ALA A 674 17.85 -3.73 -7.79
C ALA A 674 16.51 -3.49 -7.08
N LYS A 675 15.48 -4.24 -7.48
CA LYS A 675 14.22 -4.37 -6.72
C LYS A 675 13.65 -5.78 -6.84
N ASP A 676 12.94 -6.20 -5.81
CA ASP A 676 12.10 -7.39 -5.83
C ASP A 676 10.71 -7.02 -6.40
N MET A 677 10.15 -7.89 -7.24
CA MET A 677 8.86 -7.68 -7.85
C MET A 677 7.96 -8.90 -7.70
N VAL A 678 6.68 -8.66 -7.39
CA VAL A 678 5.62 -9.66 -7.42
C VAL A 678 4.98 -9.65 -8.80
N GLN A 679 4.79 -10.84 -9.37
CA GLN A 679 4.14 -11.03 -10.67
C GLN A 679 3.14 -12.18 -10.63
N GLN A 680 1.95 -12.01 -11.19
CA GLN A 680 0.94 -13.08 -11.27
C GLN A 680 0.49 -13.30 -12.72
N ARG A 681 0.42 -14.57 -13.15
CA ARG A 681 0.07 -14.96 -14.53
C ARG A 681 -1.45 -14.89 -14.78
N GLN A 682 -2.05 -13.71 -14.67
CA GLN A 682 -3.44 -13.47 -15.09
C GLN A 682 -3.66 -12.01 -15.48
N GLY A 683 -4.39 -11.82 -16.58
CA GLY A 683 -4.64 -10.51 -17.18
C GLY A 683 -3.39 -9.84 -17.77
N GLY A 684 -3.63 -8.89 -18.68
CA GLY A 684 -2.60 -8.03 -19.29
C GLY A 684 -1.81 -8.62 -20.44
#